data_AF-A0A1F9ZFR0-F1
#
_entry.id   AF-A0A1F9ZFR0-F1
#
_cell.length_a   1.000
_cell.length_b   1.000
_cell.length_c   1.000
_cell.angle_alpha   90.00
_cell.angle_beta   90.00
_cell.angle_gamma   90.00
#
_symmetry.space_group_name_H-M   'P 1'
#
loop_
_entity.id
_entity.type
_entity.pdbx_description
1 polymer ?
#
loop_
_entity_poly.entity_id
_entity_poly.type
_entity_poly.pdbx_seq_one_letter_code
_entity_poly.pdbx_strand_id
1 'polypeptide(L)'
;MVRVADVRPCPNCASKVLPVSICNTCGEVATRSDLQEVDRRLSCRECRAQNLTLFVCNKCGNRYLFEEVAGPAPERFACPLCGTFVEPAATSCPACGTVFTDEAAPRPKKRPARTIRRARGEYSDLDLADIARIPGVGRARAEILCRAGYNTLWKVKRASDEDIAQIPEIGPQGAKTVKGSLRFILLLPRRKTKEAILEEECLCPLCGCVTSLFARECLECGLTFDEEELDDELRSEVGGEQEKGLLAFYDVRLEESPNDAELWYARALLLFDIGEFREAMRSIDVALQLDPASRRSVLARSRILGAIGLEEDAARSLRMTLAGLIREGESLVLANEEEKAVSQALESLVMLAERECPACGGAVLPGAQECPACGQKLLAPHPPAGAAAAPPAPGPDALEEIQGVMESVTPPGPAEGEALEEELGIGEAAPKPEGEAEPEPPRRAAPALTTSARVTIPIPEMAARRGLINGHGLINGRGRVNGLVNGTGFINGSALTEVRVPQRPLVVRYVVVAGSLLMAFAVAASLLAPPPPPGTVVVDGNAGDWAGVQTYADRVPASDPNVAIMGYGLFLEGRRLFVLVQVSGRALGDPSGYDGFYVFFDADGSPSTGYSVGGLGADYVAEVVGGSGRVASATLLEFPQDAELNWSRRTGIGSVLAAASGPTLELSVDTGDFWTFSATATTVLVAADDFEGVTARSSVAVRPSYGAIRVRQVPLIAFVPSGTTQALRLDFTAEGQIPAGDSWSVGPFSFAATTGLTVVPSAPQVTLTRATTAASVTVSVTAAGFPPGAPLTVALLGATSPHPVTVVGEGLEAYFESIPVGIRIDGRFADWASGEVPDADGTPVPRPSLDIAGYGGTANASGTFFMVRVAGRLGEGSPAPQRVVPSPGGSGGGGGPAMAPAPRVTGEDLARVYVDANATDAAGFPVGGIRADVMVEVRGANGRITRQSAFRWQAGWVPAPALGLQVAKNATALEGSVSLDPAVLNGTRMVFETDDWSGQGDATTVLVTRSEAGRGTRSEGGFELRGNPGGAQTLLAPPLTGALGMDGSCDDAGYTDAGISAQPNMTVKAGTQSGYLWLCIIAGWDDTSGSGDYAYAHFDRDDSGEPGPRGGDRRFRLDAGTSTLTPYRGNDAGTDWAACSTADPPGAIECHSGDQGTGAFGSREAYEFKVHYLDVWNTTTPSPSQRVGFAVLVYDSNNGTFYRWGSTTVEVDTVNLDTWGHLDIPEFPSVVLPVAGVVLLLVLWRRRRQVT
;
A
#
# COMPACT_ATOMS: atom_id res chain seq x y z
N MET A 1 -37.89 -16.91 -8.51
CA MET A 1 -38.52 -18.25 -8.42
C MET A 1 -38.45 -18.92 -9.79
N VAL A 2 -38.22 -20.24 -9.79
CA VAL A 2 -38.12 -21.12 -10.98
C VAL A 2 -38.85 -22.42 -10.66
N ARG A 3 -39.56 -22.99 -11.65
CA ARG A 3 -40.26 -24.28 -11.46
C ARG A 3 -39.23 -25.41 -11.48
N VAL A 4 -39.33 -26.36 -10.55
CA VAL A 4 -38.43 -27.53 -10.41
C VAL A 4 -38.51 -28.49 -11.61
N ALA A 5 -39.49 -28.29 -12.51
CA ALA A 5 -39.57 -28.97 -13.79
C ALA A 5 -38.71 -28.33 -14.91
N ASP A 6 -38.39 -27.03 -14.82
CA ASP A 6 -37.63 -26.28 -15.82
C ASP A 6 -36.12 -26.20 -15.49
N VAL A 7 -35.71 -26.72 -14.32
CA VAL A 7 -34.31 -26.75 -13.88
C VAL A 7 -33.50 -27.72 -14.75
N ARG A 8 -32.33 -27.27 -15.20
CA ARG A 8 -31.45 -28.03 -16.11
C ARG A 8 -31.06 -29.39 -15.49
N PRO A 9 -31.04 -30.49 -16.28
CA PRO A 9 -30.59 -31.79 -15.79
C PRO A 9 -29.10 -31.74 -15.42
N CYS A 10 -28.66 -32.67 -14.57
CA CYS A 10 -27.28 -32.78 -14.10
C CYS A 10 -26.30 -32.87 -15.30
N PRO A 11 -25.38 -31.90 -15.47
CA PRO A 11 -24.45 -31.89 -16.61
C PRO A 11 -23.64 -33.18 -16.76
N ASN A 12 -23.22 -33.78 -15.64
CA ASN A 12 -22.34 -34.94 -15.61
C ASN A 12 -23.03 -36.28 -15.94
N CYS A 13 -24.38 -36.37 -15.93
CA CYS A 13 -25.07 -37.64 -16.18
C CYS A 13 -26.53 -37.52 -16.69
N ALA A 14 -26.92 -36.35 -17.21
CA ALA A 14 -28.24 -36.00 -17.75
C ALA A 14 -29.46 -36.32 -16.84
N SER A 15 -29.23 -36.58 -15.56
CA SER A 15 -30.26 -37.06 -14.62
C SER A 15 -30.89 -35.93 -13.82
N LYS A 16 -32.09 -36.14 -13.26
CA LYS A 16 -32.86 -35.06 -12.62
C LYS A 16 -32.17 -34.55 -11.35
N VAL A 17 -31.99 -33.23 -11.27
CA VAL A 17 -31.62 -32.56 -10.03
C VAL A 17 -32.84 -32.22 -9.19
N LEU A 18 -32.71 -32.28 -7.87
CA LEU A 18 -33.76 -32.01 -6.88
C LEU A 18 -33.25 -30.94 -5.90
N PRO A 19 -34.08 -29.97 -5.48
CA PRO A 19 -33.66 -28.97 -4.50
C PRO A 19 -33.41 -29.59 -3.11
N VAL A 20 -32.58 -28.94 -2.31
CA VAL A 20 -32.16 -29.38 -0.97
C VAL A 20 -32.21 -28.18 -0.02
N SER A 21 -32.88 -28.33 1.13
CA SER A 21 -32.64 -27.48 2.29
C SER A 21 -31.47 -28.02 3.10
N ILE A 22 -30.45 -27.19 3.31
CA ILE A 22 -29.44 -27.34 4.35
C ILE A 22 -29.63 -26.17 5.30
N CYS A 23 -29.92 -26.42 6.58
CA CYS A 23 -30.21 -25.36 7.53
C CYS A 23 -29.02 -25.03 8.44
N ASN A 24 -28.45 -23.84 8.25
CA ASN A 24 -27.33 -23.36 9.05
C ASN A 24 -27.73 -22.99 10.49
N THR A 25 -29.03 -22.92 10.80
CA THR A 25 -29.56 -22.55 12.13
C THR A 25 -29.93 -23.76 13.00
N CYS A 26 -30.30 -24.90 12.40
CA CYS A 26 -30.74 -26.08 13.16
C CYS A 26 -30.18 -27.43 12.65
N GLY A 27 -29.34 -27.44 11.62
CA GLY A 27 -28.71 -28.65 11.09
C GLY A 27 -29.61 -29.54 10.21
N GLU A 28 -30.87 -29.16 9.95
CA GLU A 28 -31.75 -29.91 9.03
C GLU A 28 -31.10 -30.04 7.63
N VAL A 29 -30.99 -31.27 7.12
CA VAL A 29 -30.62 -31.55 5.73
C VAL A 29 -31.70 -32.43 5.10
N ALA A 30 -32.42 -31.90 4.11
CA ALA A 30 -33.52 -32.61 3.45
C ALA A 30 -33.59 -32.29 1.94
N THR A 31 -33.81 -33.32 1.13
CA THR A 31 -34.20 -33.17 -0.29
C THR A 31 -35.66 -32.72 -0.36
N ARG A 32 -35.90 -31.57 -1.00
CA ARG A 32 -37.19 -30.88 -1.04
C ARG A 32 -37.99 -31.17 -2.31
N SER A 33 -38.15 -32.46 -2.59
CA SER A 33 -38.96 -32.96 -3.73
C SER A 33 -40.47 -32.67 -3.60
N ASP A 34 -40.91 -32.14 -2.45
CA ASP A 34 -42.24 -31.58 -2.22
C ASP A 34 -42.50 -30.27 -3.00
N LEU A 35 -41.44 -29.56 -3.38
CA LEU A 35 -41.54 -28.23 -3.99
C LEU A 35 -41.69 -28.32 -5.52
N GLN A 36 -42.74 -27.67 -6.04
CA GLN A 36 -42.93 -27.46 -7.48
C GLN A 36 -42.19 -26.22 -7.99
N GLU A 37 -41.97 -25.23 -7.12
CA GLU A 37 -41.22 -24.00 -7.41
C GLU A 37 -40.23 -23.71 -6.28
N VAL A 38 -39.09 -23.13 -6.63
CA VAL A 38 -38.03 -22.75 -5.70
C VAL A 38 -37.47 -21.37 -6.05
N ASP A 39 -37.01 -20.63 -5.04
CA ASP A 39 -36.29 -19.37 -5.23
C ASP A 39 -34.80 -19.52 -4.88
N ARG A 40 -33.99 -18.46 -4.99
CA ARG A 40 -32.57 -18.50 -4.58
C ARG A 40 -32.37 -18.81 -3.09
N ARG A 41 -33.40 -18.60 -2.26
CA ARG A 41 -33.44 -19.00 -0.85
C ARG A 41 -34.61 -19.93 -0.57
N LEU A 42 -34.40 -20.82 0.39
CA LEU A 42 -35.37 -21.82 0.85
C LEU A 42 -35.56 -21.72 2.37
N SER A 43 -36.82 -21.70 2.79
CA SER A 43 -37.17 -21.81 4.21
C SER A 43 -36.98 -23.26 4.68
N CYS A 44 -36.18 -23.42 5.73
CA CYS A 44 -36.01 -24.66 6.50
C CYS A 44 -37.38 -25.19 6.97
N ARG A 45 -37.58 -26.51 6.93
CA ARG A 45 -38.85 -27.12 7.33
C ARG A 45 -39.10 -26.98 8.84
N GLU A 46 -38.04 -27.17 9.62
CA GLU A 46 -38.11 -27.22 11.08
C GLU A 46 -38.12 -25.82 11.72
N CYS A 47 -37.05 -25.03 11.54
CA CYS A 47 -36.91 -23.71 12.20
C CYS A 47 -37.31 -22.51 11.31
N ARG A 48 -37.74 -22.73 10.06
CA ARG A 48 -38.13 -21.70 9.07
C ARG A 48 -37.06 -20.69 8.64
N ALA A 49 -35.84 -20.78 9.16
CA ALA A 49 -34.71 -19.95 8.73
C ALA A 49 -34.53 -20.01 7.19
N GLN A 50 -34.13 -18.89 6.60
CA GLN A 50 -33.90 -18.76 5.15
C GLN A 50 -32.47 -19.14 4.80
N ASN A 51 -32.29 -20.24 4.06
CA ASN A 51 -30.99 -20.77 3.66
C ASN A 51 -30.84 -20.67 2.14
N LEU A 52 -29.65 -20.89 1.58
CA LEU A 52 -29.47 -20.93 0.13
C LEU A 52 -30.13 -22.19 -0.45
N THR A 53 -30.78 -22.05 -1.61
CA THR A 53 -31.32 -23.19 -2.35
C THR A 53 -30.19 -23.89 -3.10
N LEU A 54 -29.86 -25.09 -2.67
CA LEU A 54 -28.94 -25.98 -3.38
C LEU A 54 -29.75 -27.03 -4.15
N PHE A 55 -29.12 -27.64 -5.15
CA PHE A 55 -29.65 -28.80 -5.86
C PHE A 55 -28.74 -30.02 -5.69
N VAL A 56 -29.29 -31.23 -5.83
CA VAL A 56 -28.54 -32.49 -5.85
C VAL A 56 -29.05 -33.39 -6.99
N CYS A 57 -28.13 -34.01 -7.73
CA CYS A 57 -28.48 -35.01 -8.74
C CYS A 57 -28.99 -36.30 -8.09
N ASN A 58 -30.17 -36.76 -8.51
CA ASN A 58 -30.78 -37.98 -7.98
C ASN A 58 -30.06 -39.30 -8.35
N LYS A 59 -29.06 -39.24 -9.25
CA LYS A 59 -28.31 -40.41 -9.75
C LYS A 59 -26.85 -40.44 -9.28
N CYS A 60 -26.11 -39.33 -9.41
CA CYS A 60 -24.69 -39.27 -9.06
C CYS A 60 -24.39 -38.56 -7.72
N GLY A 61 -25.38 -37.96 -7.06
CA GLY A 61 -25.19 -37.27 -5.78
C GLY A 61 -24.44 -35.93 -5.85
N ASN A 62 -23.94 -35.52 -7.03
CA ASN A 62 -23.34 -34.21 -7.24
C ASN A 62 -24.30 -33.09 -6.84
N ARG A 63 -23.77 -32.06 -6.17
CA ARG A 63 -24.52 -30.87 -5.74
C ARG A 63 -24.23 -29.70 -6.66
N TYR A 64 -25.22 -28.85 -6.84
CA TYR A 64 -25.17 -27.68 -7.72
C TYR A 64 -25.76 -26.45 -7.01
N LEU A 65 -25.23 -25.27 -7.33
CA LEU A 65 -25.76 -23.97 -6.93
C LEU A 65 -27.05 -23.64 -7.72
N PHE A 66 -27.82 -22.68 -7.24
CA PHE A 66 -29.05 -22.26 -7.91
C PHE A 66 -28.75 -21.74 -9.32
N GLU A 67 -27.70 -20.93 -9.47
CA GLU A 67 -27.30 -20.27 -10.71
C GLU A 67 -26.89 -21.27 -11.80
N GLU A 68 -26.21 -22.37 -11.44
CA GLU A 68 -25.69 -23.37 -12.37
C GLU A 68 -26.81 -24.12 -13.11
N VAL A 69 -27.86 -24.54 -12.40
CA VAL A 69 -28.96 -25.35 -12.97
C VAL A 69 -30.28 -24.61 -13.13
N ALA A 70 -30.50 -23.51 -12.42
CA ALA A 70 -31.73 -22.71 -12.44
C ALA A 70 -31.51 -21.21 -12.71
N GLY A 71 -30.26 -20.74 -12.89
CA GLY A 71 -29.97 -19.39 -13.34
C GLY A 71 -30.28 -19.17 -14.83
N PRO A 72 -30.25 -17.92 -15.32
CA PRO A 72 -30.36 -17.63 -16.75
C PRO A 72 -29.32 -18.43 -17.57
N ALA A 73 -29.64 -18.70 -18.83
CA ALA A 73 -28.66 -19.28 -19.75
C ALA A 73 -27.54 -18.26 -20.03
N PRO A 74 -26.30 -18.69 -20.33
CA PRO A 74 -25.27 -17.80 -20.83
C PRO A 74 -25.75 -17.10 -22.11
N GLU A 75 -25.29 -15.86 -22.33
CA GLU A 75 -25.73 -15.06 -23.46
C GLU A 75 -25.41 -15.74 -24.79
N ARG A 76 -26.36 -15.68 -25.72
CA ARG A 76 -26.24 -16.24 -27.07
C ARG A 76 -26.62 -15.18 -28.08
N PHE A 77 -25.79 -14.97 -29.09
CA PHE A 77 -26.10 -14.06 -30.18
C PHE A 77 -26.86 -14.81 -31.28
N ALA A 78 -27.77 -14.13 -31.98
CA ALA A 78 -28.43 -14.70 -33.14
C ALA A 78 -27.47 -14.63 -34.35
N CYS A 79 -27.23 -15.75 -35.03
CA CYS A 79 -26.46 -15.76 -36.27
C CYS A 79 -27.12 -14.83 -37.32
N PRO A 80 -26.44 -13.80 -37.82
CA PRO A 80 -27.05 -12.79 -38.71
C PRO A 80 -27.58 -13.35 -40.04
N LEU A 81 -27.13 -14.53 -40.48
CA LEU A 81 -27.60 -15.15 -41.73
C LEU A 81 -28.89 -15.99 -41.57
N CYS A 82 -29.14 -16.57 -40.39
CA CYS A 82 -30.25 -17.54 -40.21
C CYS A 82 -31.06 -17.38 -38.91
N GLY A 83 -30.72 -16.43 -38.04
CA GLY A 83 -31.39 -16.21 -36.76
C GLY A 83 -31.15 -17.28 -35.69
N THR A 84 -30.39 -18.35 -35.98
CA THR A 84 -30.09 -19.40 -35.00
C THR A 84 -29.20 -18.85 -33.89
N PHE A 85 -29.63 -18.97 -32.64
CA PHE A 85 -28.86 -18.58 -31.46
C PHE A 85 -27.62 -19.48 -31.29
N VAL A 86 -26.45 -18.86 -31.32
CA VAL A 86 -25.13 -19.48 -31.18
C VAL A 86 -24.40 -18.93 -29.96
N GLU A 87 -23.44 -19.68 -29.45
CA GLU A 87 -22.69 -19.30 -28.24
C GLU A 87 -21.53 -18.36 -28.61
N PRO A 88 -21.08 -17.47 -27.69
CA PRO A 88 -20.15 -16.37 -28.04
C PRO A 88 -18.79 -16.81 -28.60
N ALA A 89 -18.36 -18.05 -28.33
CA ALA A 89 -17.11 -18.64 -28.82
C ALA A 89 -17.29 -19.54 -30.07
N ALA A 90 -18.49 -19.61 -30.65
CA ALA A 90 -18.71 -20.39 -31.87
C ALA A 90 -18.06 -19.70 -33.08
N THR A 91 -17.12 -20.37 -33.75
CA THR A 91 -16.47 -19.86 -34.98
C THR A 91 -17.31 -20.04 -36.25
N SER A 92 -18.38 -20.84 -36.19
CA SER A 92 -19.35 -20.98 -37.28
C SER A 92 -20.74 -21.35 -36.76
N CYS A 93 -21.77 -21.05 -37.54
CA CYS A 93 -23.15 -21.41 -37.21
C CYS A 93 -23.45 -22.87 -37.61
N PRO A 94 -23.82 -23.76 -36.66
CA PRO A 94 -24.08 -25.17 -36.95
C PRO A 94 -25.36 -25.42 -37.77
N ALA A 95 -26.24 -24.41 -37.94
CA ALA A 95 -27.47 -24.53 -38.71
C ALA A 95 -27.33 -24.15 -40.19
N CYS A 96 -26.38 -23.28 -40.54
CA CYS A 96 -26.24 -22.76 -41.91
C CYS A 96 -24.79 -22.69 -42.43
N GLY A 97 -23.80 -23.11 -41.64
CA GLY A 97 -22.39 -23.15 -42.05
C GLY A 97 -21.71 -21.78 -42.15
N THR A 98 -22.38 -20.68 -41.78
CA THR A 98 -21.79 -19.33 -41.77
C THR A 98 -20.64 -19.27 -40.79
N VAL A 99 -19.41 -19.18 -41.31
CA VAL A 99 -18.21 -18.88 -40.52
C VAL A 99 -18.27 -17.42 -40.09
N PHE A 100 -17.93 -17.14 -38.84
CA PHE A 100 -17.76 -15.79 -38.34
C PHE A 100 -16.29 -15.42 -38.49
N THR A 101 -15.96 -14.68 -39.56
CA THR A 101 -14.59 -14.35 -39.93
C THR A 101 -14.14 -13.06 -39.26
N ASP A 102 -13.20 -13.16 -38.33
CA ASP A 102 -12.49 -11.99 -37.81
C ASP A 102 -11.57 -11.41 -38.91
N GLU A 103 -11.95 -10.26 -39.49
CA GLU A 103 -11.02 -9.41 -40.27
C GLU A 103 -10.13 -8.53 -39.36
N ALA A 104 -10.04 -8.88 -38.07
CA ALA A 104 -8.93 -8.50 -37.22
C ALA A 104 -7.96 -9.68 -37.12
N ALA A 105 -6.72 -9.51 -37.60
CA ALA A 105 -5.65 -10.44 -37.25
C ALA A 105 -5.62 -10.59 -35.71
N PRO A 106 -5.51 -11.81 -35.16
CA PRO A 106 -5.62 -12.02 -33.73
C PRO A 106 -4.55 -11.18 -33.03
N ARG A 107 -5.00 -10.22 -32.21
CA ARG A 107 -4.10 -9.44 -31.35
C ARG A 107 -3.23 -10.47 -30.60
N PRO A 108 -1.89 -10.36 -30.62
CA PRO A 108 -1.04 -11.37 -30.01
C PRO A 108 -1.50 -11.60 -28.58
N LYS A 109 -1.90 -12.84 -28.26
CA LYS A 109 -2.39 -13.20 -26.91
C LYS A 109 -1.35 -12.68 -25.92
N LYS A 110 -1.72 -11.73 -25.07
CA LYS A 110 -0.79 -11.17 -24.08
C LYS A 110 -0.43 -12.30 -23.13
N ARG A 111 0.76 -12.88 -23.34
CA ARG A 111 1.25 -14.08 -22.64
C ARG A 111 1.06 -13.89 -21.13
N PRO A 112 0.39 -14.83 -20.43
CA PRO A 112 0.26 -14.73 -18.98
C PRO A 112 1.66 -14.74 -18.36
N ALA A 113 1.83 -14.05 -17.24
CA ALA A 113 3.07 -14.13 -16.49
C ALA A 113 3.25 -15.57 -15.98
N ARG A 114 4.45 -16.14 -16.19
CA ARG A 114 4.77 -17.52 -15.77
C ARG A 114 4.53 -17.68 -14.26
N THR A 115 3.75 -18.68 -13.86
CA THR A 115 3.40 -18.91 -12.45
C THR A 115 4.52 -19.66 -11.72
N ILE A 116 4.72 -19.41 -10.42
CA ILE A 116 5.73 -20.15 -9.65
C ILE A 116 5.15 -21.51 -9.22
N ARG A 117 5.85 -22.61 -9.49
CA ARG A 117 5.47 -23.96 -9.01
C ARG A 117 5.63 -24.03 -7.49
N ARG A 118 4.72 -24.73 -6.81
CA ARG A 118 4.91 -25.14 -5.41
C ARG A 118 5.88 -26.32 -5.33
N ALA A 119 6.74 -26.33 -4.32
CA ALA A 119 7.53 -27.50 -3.96
C ALA A 119 6.64 -28.58 -3.30
N ARG A 120 6.99 -29.86 -3.46
CA ARG A 120 6.25 -30.94 -2.80
C ARG A 120 6.34 -30.80 -1.28
N GLY A 121 5.18 -30.75 -0.61
CA GLY A 121 5.11 -30.54 0.84
C GLY A 121 5.05 -29.06 1.26
N GLU A 122 5.02 -28.12 0.31
CA GLU A 122 4.69 -26.71 0.56
C GLU A 122 3.18 -26.54 0.77
N TYR A 123 2.77 -25.70 1.72
CA TYR A 123 1.36 -25.44 2.02
C TYR A 123 1.16 -24.02 2.59
N SER A 124 0.02 -23.42 2.30
CA SER A 124 -0.42 -22.17 2.93
C SER A 124 -1.25 -22.43 4.19
N ASP A 125 -1.51 -21.40 5.01
CA ASP A 125 -2.48 -21.48 6.11
C ASP A 125 -3.90 -21.86 5.64
N LEU A 126 -4.28 -21.53 4.40
CA LEU A 126 -5.56 -21.96 3.83
C LEU A 126 -5.59 -23.47 3.56
N ASP A 127 -4.50 -24.00 3.00
CA ASP A 127 -4.33 -25.43 2.77
C ASP A 127 -4.34 -26.20 4.12
N LEU A 128 -3.57 -25.70 5.10
CA LEU A 128 -3.54 -26.22 6.47
C LEU A 128 -4.90 -26.18 7.17
N ALA A 129 -5.63 -25.06 7.05
CA ALA A 129 -6.98 -24.91 7.60
C ALA A 129 -7.96 -25.89 6.94
N ASP A 130 -7.91 -26.08 5.63
CA ASP A 130 -8.80 -27.02 4.94
C ASP A 130 -8.52 -28.48 5.32
N ILE A 131 -7.26 -28.89 5.53
CA ILE A 131 -6.96 -30.21 6.11
C ILE A 131 -7.40 -30.28 7.59
N ALA A 132 -7.22 -29.22 8.38
CA ALA A 132 -7.63 -29.18 9.79
C ALA A 132 -9.15 -29.30 9.99
N ARG A 133 -9.97 -28.95 8.98
CA ARG A 133 -11.43 -29.14 8.97
C ARG A 133 -11.86 -30.61 8.95
N ILE A 134 -10.96 -31.58 8.70
CA ILE A 134 -11.28 -33.02 8.78
C ILE A 134 -11.55 -33.36 10.26
N PRO A 135 -12.76 -33.85 10.62
CA PRO A 135 -13.10 -34.13 12.03
C PRO A 135 -12.11 -35.10 12.71
N GLY A 136 -11.51 -34.69 13.82
CA GLY A 136 -10.51 -35.49 14.55
C GLY A 136 -9.07 -35.41 14.03
N VAL A 137 -8.81 -34.54 13.05
CA VAL A 137 -7.45 -34.21 12.58
C VAL A 137 -6.92 -33.00 13.36
N GLY A 138 -7.49 -31.81 13.15
CA GLY A 138 -7.04 -30.57 13.81
C GLY A 138 -5.65 -30.09 13.34
N ARG A 139 -5.23 -28.89 13.77
CA ARG A 139 -4.07 -28.17 13.18
C ARG A 139 -2.78 -28.99 13.20
N ALA A 140 -2.43 -29.64 14.32
CA ALA A 140 -1.17 -30.40 14.43
C ALA A 140 -1.09 -31.60 13.47
N ARG A 141 -2.14 -32.44 13.35
CA ARG A 141 -2.16 -33.56 12.40
C ARG A 141 -2.33 -33.07 10.96
N ALA A 142 -3.03 -31.96 10.75
CA ALA A 142 -3.11 -31.33 9.44
C ALA A 142 -1.73 -30.88 8.97
N GLU A 143 -0.92 -30.30 9.86
CA GLU A 143 0.44 -29.87 9.55
C GLU A 143 1.35 -31.04 9.16
N ILE A 144 1.30 -32.13 9.93
CA ILE A 144 1.99 -33.39 9.60
C ILE A 144 1.57 -33.91 8.22
N LEU A 145 0.26 -33.94 7.92
CA LEU A 145 -0.25 -34.35 6.61
C LEU A 145 0.22 -33.42 5.48
N CYS A 146 0.19 -32.10 5.68
CA CYS A 146 0.62 -31.13 4.69
C CYS A 146 2.12 -31.23 4.39
N ARG A 147 2.98 -31.33 5.44
CA ARG A 147 4.43 -31.57 5.30
C ARG A 147 4.74 -32.85 4.53
N ALA A 148 3.94 -33.91 4.71
CA ALA A 148 4.05 -35.16 3.94
C ALA A 148 3.51 -35.07 2.49
N GLY A 149 3.08 -33.89 2.02
CA GLY A 149 2.56 -33.64 0.67
C GLY A 149 1.05 -33.81 0.52
N TYR A 150 0.32 -34.13 1.59
CA TYR A 150 -1.16 -34.24 1.57
C TYR A 150 -1.83 -32.89 1.89
N ASN A 151 -1.28 -31.81 1.33
CA ASN A 151 -1.68 -30.42 1.59
C ASN A 151 -3.09 -30.04 1.13
N THR A 152 -3.77 -30.89 0.35
CA THR A 152 -5.12 -30.61 -0.17
C THR A 152 -6.06 -31.78 0.05
N LEU A 153 -7.32 -31.48 0.33
CA LEU A 153 -8.35 -32.45 0.73
C LEU A 153 -8.55 -33.58 -0.30
N TRP A 154 -8.29 -33.33 -1.59
CA TRP A 154 -8.36 -34.35 -2.63
C TRP A 154 -7.17 -35.32 -2.57
N LYS A 155 -5.97 -34.89 -2.16
CA LYS A 155 -4.80 -35.77 -1.95
C LYS A 155 -5.02 -36.71 -0.79
N VAL A 156 -5.48 -36.21 0.37
CA VAL A 156 -5.87 -37.04 1.52
C VAL A 156 -6.97 -38.06 1.14
N LYS A 157 -7.89 -37.68 0.23
CA LYS A 157 -8.90 -38.59 -0.30
C LYS A 157 -8.33 -39.63 -1.27
N ARG A 158 -7.38 -39.27 -2.14
CA ARG A 158 -6.78 -40.17 -3.17
C ARG A 158 -5.77 -41.17 -2.58
N ALA A 159 -4.97 -40.75 -1.59
CA ALA A 159 -4.00 -41.61 -0.90
C ALA A 159 -4.65 -42.89 -0.35
N SER A 160 -3.93 -44.00 -0.30
CA SER A 160 -4.44 -45.19 0.39
C SER A 160 -4.41 -44.99 1.91
N ASP A 161 -5.12 -45.86 2.64
CA ASP A 161 -5.01 -45.95 4.10
C ASP A 161 -3.58 -46.35 4.54
N GLU A 162 -2.81 -46.97 3.65
CA GLU A 162 -1.43 -47.45 3.89
C GLU A 162 -0.40 -46.32 3.68
N ASP A 163 -0.56 -45.47 2.66
CA ASP A 163 0.34 -44.33 2.41
C ASP A 163 0.29 -43.29 3.54
N ILE A 164 -0.90 -43.06 4.12
CA ILE A 164 -1.06 -42.18 5.28
C ILE A 164 -0.59 -42.89 6.58
N ALA A 165 -0.68 -44.21 6.65
CA ALA A 165 -0.21 -44.98 7.81
C ALA A 165 1.32 -45.06 7.92
N GLN A 166 2.05 -44.84 6.82
CA GLN A 166 3.52 -44.76 6.80
C GLN A 166 4.07 -43.45 7.40
N ILE A 167 3.24 -42.40 7.54
CA ILE A 167 3.66 -41.16 8.20
C ILE A 167 3.82 -41.44 9.71
N PRO A 168 5.03 -41.31 10.30
CA PRO A 168 5.32 -41.82 11.65
C PRO A 168 4.40 -41.26 12.75
N GLU A 169 4.02 -39.99 12.64
CA GLU A 169 3.22 -39.25 13.63
C GLU A 169 1.70 -39.42 13.42
N ILE A 170 1.27 -40.07 12.33
CA ILE A 170 -0.14 -40.40 12.06
C ILE A 170 -0.41 -41.89 12.35
N GLY A 171 0.39 -42.78 11.76
CA GLY A 171 0.29 -44.23 11.91
C GLY A 171 -1.04 -44.87 11.48
N PRO A 172 -1.17 -46.21 11.59
CA PRO A 172 -2.31 -46.97 11.05
C PRO A 172 -3.69 -46.62 11.63
N GLN A 173 -3.75 -46.13 12.87
CA GLN A 173 -5.01 -45.71 13.50
C GLN A 173 -5.34 -44.25 13.20
N GLY A 174 -4.33 -43.37 13.06
CA GLY A 174 -4.52 -42.01 12.58
C GLY A 174 -5.03 -42.00 11.15
N ALA A 175 -4.44 -42.82 10.26
CA ALA A 175 -4.87 -42.97 8.87
C ALA A 175 -6.35 -43.34 8.77
N LYS A 176 -6.78 -44.40 9.45
CA LYS A 176 -8.21 -44.81 9.48
C LYS A 176 -9.13 -43.75 10.05
N THR A 177 -8.66 -42.93 10.99
CA THR A 177 -9.41 -41.79 11.53
C THR A 177 -9.56 -40.68 10.49
N VAL A 178 -8.45 -40.24 9.88
CA VAL A 178 -8.43 -39.23 8.81
C VAL A 178 -9.35 -39.64 7.65
N LYS A 179 -9.15 -40.84 7.10
CA LYS A 179 -9.92 -41.41 5.99
C LYS A 179 -11.39 -41.60 6.37
N GLY A 180 -11.66 -42.11 7.57
CA GLY A 180 -13.00 -42.31 8.12
C GLY A 180 -13.77 -41.03 8.42
N SER A 181 -13.10 -39.87 8.51
CA SER A 181 -13.72 -38.56 8.74
C SER A 181 -13.95 -37.74 7.48
N LEU A 182 -13.22 -38.00 6.38
CA LEU A 182 -13.41 -37.30 5.09
C LEU A 182 -14.85 -37.34 4.56
N ARG A 183 -15.64 -38.38 4.89
CA ARG A 183 -17.07 -38.50 4.50
C ARG A 183 -17.97 -37.37 5.02
N PHE A 184 -17.51 -36.58 5.99
CA PHE A 184 -18.25 -35.45 6.54
C PHE A 184 -17.90 -34.11 5.88
N ILE A 185 -16.88 -34.07 5.01
CA ILE A 185 -16.49 -32.86 4.26
C ILE A 185 -17.21 -32.81 2.91
N LEU A 186 -17.65 -31.61 2.55
CA LEU A 186 -18.27 -31.29 1.26
C LEU A 186 -17.17 -30.87 0.27
N LEU A 187 -16.68 -31.83 -0.52
CA LEU A 187 -15.61 -31.60 -1.51
C LEU A 187 -16.18 -31.05 -2.83
N LEU A 188 -15.72 -29.87 -3.24
CA LEU A 188 -15.96 -29.26 -4.55
C LEU A 188 -14.64 -29.29 -5.34
N PRO A 189 -14.53 -30.04 -6.45
CA PRO A 189 -13.32 -30.05 -7.29
C PRO A 189 -13.04 -28.69 -7.91
N ARG A 190 -11.78 -28.25 -7.92
CA ARG A 190 -11.33 -27.01 -8.61
C ARG A 190 -10.49 -27.36 -9.83
N ARG A 191 -11.09 -28.12 -10.74
CA ARG A 191 -10.40 -28.67 -11.92
C ARG A 191 -10.13 -27.57 -12.95
N LYS A 192 -8.85 -27.34 -13.25
CA LYS A 192 -8.41 -26.76 -14.53
C LYS A 192 -8.77 -27.76 -15.66
N THR A 193 -8.93 -27.28 -16.89
CA THR A 193 -9.15 -28.19 -18.04
C THR A 193 -7.83 -28.77 -18.53
N LYS A 194 -7.87 -29.83 -19.36
CA LYS A 194 -6.66 -30.44 -19.95
C LYS A 194 -5.83 -29.40 -20.70
N GLU A 195 -6.50 -28.53 -21.46
CA GLU A 195 -5.90 -27.46 -22.25
C GLU A 195 -5.21 -26.44 -21.33
N ALA A 196 -5.90 -25.99 -20.28
CA ALA A 196 -5.33 -25.04 -19.32
C ALA A 196 -4.10 -25.61 -18.58
N ILE A 197 -4.05 -26.91 -18.30
CA ILE A 197 -2.90 -27.56 -17.65
C ILE A 197 -1.71 -27.74 -18.61
N LEU A 198 -1.97 -28.01 -19.89
CA LEU A 198 -0.95 -28.13 -20.92
C LEU A 198 -0.45 -26.77 -21.44
N GLU A 199 -1.26 -25.72 -21.35
CA GLU A 199 -0.87 -24.36 -21.77
C GLU A 199 -0.16 -23.54 -20.68
N GLU A 200 -0.28 -23.87 -19.39
CA GLU A 200 0.24 -23.03 -18.30
C GLU A 200 1.76 -23.18 -18.10
N GLU A 201 2.50 -22.13 -18.46
CA GLU A 201 3.94 -22.01 -18.22
C GLU A 201 4.24 -21.63 -16.78
N CYS A 202 5.21 -22.33 -16.19
CA CYS A 202 5.63 -22.10 -14.81
C CYS A 202 7.15 -21.89 -14.67
N LEU A 203 7.56 -21.42 -13.51
CA LEU A 203 8.95 -21.31 -13.05
C LEU A 203 9.18 -22.22 -11.84
N CYS A 204 10.36 -22.84 -11.77
CA CYS A 204 10.85 -23.47 -10.54
C CYS A 204 11.13 -22.39 -9.47
N PRO A 205 10.64 -22.52 -8.22
CA PRO A 205 10.88 -21.53 -7.16
C PRO A 205 12.35 -21.46 -6.71
N LEU A 206 13.14 -22.52 -6.92
CA LEU A 206 14.51 -22.62 -6.43
C LEU A 206 15.57 -22.05 -7.41
N CYS A 207 15.39 -22.24 -8.73
CA CYS A 207 16.37 -21.81 -9.74
C CYS A 207 15.79 -20.95 -10.88
N GLY A 208 14.47 -20.79 -10.95
CA GLY A 208 13.81 -20.05 -12.02
C GLY A 208 13.79 -20.73 -13.38
N CYS A 209 14.21 -22.00 -13.50
CA CYS A 209 14.06 -22.78 -14.74
C CYS A 209 12.58 -22.89 -15.15
N VAL A 210 12.31 -22.74 -16.45
CA VAL A 210 10.96 -22.84 -17.01
C VAL A 210 10.48 -24.29 -17.00
N THR A 211 9.19 -24.50 -16.74
CA THR A 211 8.59 -25.82 -16.64
C THR A 211 7.06 -25.76 -16.88
N SER A 212 6.37 -26.88 -16.78
CA SER A 212 4.90 -26.97 -16.89
C SER A 212 4.24 -27.39 -15.57
N LEU A 213 2.92 -27.22 -15.46
CA LEU A 213 2.14 -27.73 -14.32
C LEU A 213 2.17 -29.25 -14.16
N PHE A 214 2.51 -29.99 -15.23
CA PHE A 214 2.50 -31.45 -15.23
C PHE A 214 3.91 -32.07 -15.04
N ALA A 215 4.95 -31.25 -14.97
CA ALA A 215 6.28 -31.68 -14.57
C ALA A 215 6.28 -32.18 -13.11
N ARG A 216 6.89 -33.34 -12.85
CA ARG A 216 7.08 -33.88 -11.49
C ARG A 216 8.23 -33.21 -10.74
N GLU A 217 9.25 -32.74 -11.45
CA GLU A 217 10.46 -32.14 -10.87
C GLU A 217 11.15 -31.16 -11.82
N CYS A 218 12.10 -30.38 -11.30
CA CYS A 218 12.85 -29.40 -12.06
C CYS A 218 14.11 -30.00 -12.72
N LEU A 219 14.22 -29.85 -14.03
CA LEU A 219 15.35 -30.32 -14.86
C LEU A 219 16.71 -29.69 -14.50
N GLU A 220 16.75 -28.52 -13.86
CA GLU A 220 18.02 -27.87 -13.48
C GLU A 220 18.52 -28.26 -12.09
N CYS A 221 17.61 -28.52 -11.13
CA CYS A 221 17.93 -28.62 -9.70
C CYS A 221 17.29 -29.81 -8.95
N GLY A 222 16.53 -30.67 -9.62
CA GLY A 222 15.90 -31.86 -9.01
C GLY A 222 14.80 -31.57 -7.98
N LEU A 223 14.35 -30.32 -7.83
CA LEU A 223 13.27 -29.97 -6.92
C LEU A 223 11.97 -30.65 -7.37
N THR A 224 11.44 -31.58 -6.56
CA THR A 224 10.13 -32.19 -6.82
C THR A 224 9.00 -31.18 -6.58
N PHE A 225 8.09 -31.09 -7.54
CA PHE A 225 6.95 -30.19 -7.50
C PHE A 225 5.73 -30.84 -6.85
N ASP A 226 4.81 -30.01 -6.37
CA ASP A 226 3.55 -30.47 -5.83
C ASP A 226 2.57 -30.94 -6.92
N GLU A 227 1.75 -31.96 -6.62
CA GLU A 227 0.76 -32.50 -7.56
C GLU A 227 -0.47 -31.59 -7.72
N GLU A 228 -0.88 -31.35 -8.96
CA GLU A 228 -2.12 -30.65 -9.35
C GLU A 228 -3.32 -31.60 -9.49
N GLU A 229 -4.57 -31.09 -9.41
CA GLU A 229 -5.80 -31.91 -9.58
C GLU A 229 -6.07 -32.27 -11.06
N LEU A 230 -5.19 -33.10 -11.62
CA LEU A 230 -5.36 -33.79 -12.92
C LEU A 230 -6.55 -34.76 -12.89
N ASP A 231 -7.28 -34.89 -14.00
CA ASP A 231 -8.20 -36.01 -14.19
C ASP A 231 -7.46 -37.35 -14.36
N ASP A 232 -8.19 -38.47 -14.27
CA ASP A 232 -7.58 -39.81 -14.23
C ASP A 232 -7.05 -40.29 -15.59
N GLU A 233 -7.54 -39.73 -16.69
CA GLU A 233 -7.19 -40.12 -18.06
C GLU A 233 -5.91 -39.36 -18.49
N LEU A 234 -5.90 -38.04 -18.35
CA LEU A 234 -4.74 -37.18 -18.57
C LEU A 234 -3.56 -37.55 -17.68
N ARG A 235 -3.79 -37.96 -16.42
CA ARG A 235 -2.72 -38.41 -15.52
C ARG A 235 -2.10 -39.73 -15.97
N SER A 236 -2.86 -40.61 -16.63
CA SER A 236 -2.32 -41.82 -17.25
C SER A 236 -1.55 -41.53 -18.54
N GLU A 237 -2.00 -40.53 -19.31
CA GLU A 237 -1.39 -40.07 -20.55
C GLU A 237 -0.03 -39.40 -20.30
N VAL A 238 0.02 -38.37 -19.43
CA VAL A 238 1.27 -37.73 -18.99
C VAL A 238 2.15 -38.71 -18.22
N GLY A 239 1.55 -39.55 -17.37
CA GLY A 239 2.27 -40.36 -16.40
C GLY A 239 3.18 -41.43 -16.99
N GLY A 240 2.94 -41.84 -18.24
CA GLY A 240 3.72 -42.84 -18.98
C GLY A 240 4.78 -42.27 -19.93
N GLU A 241 4.62 -41.03 -20.43
CA GLU A 241 5.53 -40.43 -21.43
C GLU A 241 5.90 -38.96 -21.10
N GLN A 242 6.12 -38.66 -19.82
CA GLN A 242 6.36 -37.30 -19.29
C GLN A 242 7.43 -36.50 -20.07
N GLU A 243 8.55 -37.14 -20.44
CA GLU A 243 9.63 -36.53 -21.24
C GLU A 243 9.13 -36.01 -22.59
N LYS A 244 8.36 -36.82 -23.33
CA LYS A 244 7.78 -36.42 -24.62
C LYS A 244 6.74 -35.32 -24.45
N GLY A 245 5.95 -35.39 -23.37
CA GLY A 245 5.00 -34.34 -22.99
C GLY A 245 5.70 -33.00 -22.76
N LEU A 246 6.83 -33.00 -22.02
CA LEU A 246 7.64 -31.79 -21.79
C LEU A 246 8.32 -31.29 -23.07
N LEU A 247 8.80 -32.18 -23.94
CA LEU A 247 9.42 -31.80 -25.21
C LEU A 247 8.39 -31.13 -26.14
N ALA A 248 7.21 -31.74 -26.29
CA ALA A 248 6.11 -31.18 -27.07
C ALA A 248 5.60 -29.84 -26.49
N PHE A 249 5.58 -29.69 -25.16
CA PHE A 249 5.30 -28.41 -24.50
C PHE A 249 6.33 -27.33 -24.85
N TYR A 250 7.62 -27.61 -24.75
CA TYR A 250 8.66 -26.64 -25.13
C TYR A 250 8.61 -26.31 -26.62
N ASP A 251 8.39 -27.30 -27.49
CA ASP A 251 8.29 -27.09 -28.94
C ASP A 251 7.12 -26.16 -29.29
N VAL A 252 5.91 -26.41 -28.76
CA VAL A 252 4.74 -25.55 -28.99
C VAL A 252 4.93 -24.14 -28.41
N ARG A 253 5.53 -24.00 -27.22
CA ARG A 253 5.83 -22.68 -26.64
C ARG A 253 6.91 -21.92 -27.42
N LEU A 254 7.83 -22.62 -28.09
CA LEU A 254 8.85 -22.01 -28.96
C LEU A 254 8.32 -21.68 -30.37
N GLU A 255 7.29 -22.37 -30.87
CA GLU A 255 6.54 -21.91 -32.05
C GLU A 255 5.83 -20.57 -31.77
N GLU A 256 5.29 -20.38 -30.56
CA GLU A 256 4.66 -19.13 -30.12
C GLU A 256 5.66 -18.03 -29.71
N SER A 257 6.84 -18.39 -29.20
CA SER A 257 7.85 -17.46 -28.67
C SER A 257 9.29 -17.90 -29.02
N PRO A 258 9.69 -17.84 -30.30
CA PRO A 258 10.98 -18.36 -30.77
C PRO A 258 12.22 -17.60 -30.25
N ASN A 259 12.04 -16.40 -29.70
CA ASN A 259 13.13 -15.56 -29.17
C ASN A 259 13.32 -15.72 -27.64
N ASP A 260 12.79 -16.79 -27.05
CA ASP A 260 12.77 -17.00 -25.60
C ASP A 260 13.95 -17.86 -25.12
N ALA A 261 15.04 -17.20 -24.72
CA ALA A 261 16.28 -17.86 -24.27
C ALA A 261 16.05 -18.91 -23.15
N GLU A 262 15.05 -18.68 -22.29
CA GLU A 262 14.77 -19.52 -21.13
C GLU A 262 14.00 -20.80 -21.50
N LEU A 263 13.11 -20.73 -22.51
CA LEU A 263 12.51 -21.93 -23.11
C LEU A 263 13.57 -22.76 -23.85
N TRP A 264 14.46 -22.12 -24.62
CA TRP A 264 15.57 -22.82 -25.29
C TRP A 264 16.54 -23.47 -24.28
N TYR A 265 16.81 -22.82 -23.15
CA TYR A 265 17.59 -23.36 -22.05
C TYR A 265 16.93 -24.59 -21.41
N ALA A 266 15.66 -24.48 -21.00
CA ALA A 266 14.92 -25.58 -20.38
C ALA A 266 14.75 -26.79 -21.33
N ARG A 267 14.52 -26.53 -22.62
CA ARG A 267 14.52 -27.56 -23.68
C ARG A 267 15.87 -28.24 -23.82
N ALA A 268 16.98 -27.49 -23.73
CA ALA A 268 18.32 -28.04 -23.82
C ALA A 268 18.67 -28.99 -22.66
N LEU A 269 18.18 -28.70 -21.44
CA LEU A 269 18.31 -29.60 -20.30
C LEU A 269 17.54 -30.91 -20.54
N LEU A 270 16.25 -30.83 -20.90
CA LEU A 270 15.44 -32.02 -21.18
C LEU A 270 16.09 -32.93 -22.25
N LEU A 271 16.62 -32.33 -23.32
CA LEU A 271 17.27 -33.05 -24.41
C LEU A 271 18.63 -33.65 -24.01
N PHE A 272 19.29 -33.09 -22.99
CA PHE A 272 20.50 -33.68 -22.40
C PHE A 272 20.14 -34.89 -21.54
N ASP A 273 19.10 -34.77 -20.70
CA ASP A 273 18.66 -35.83 -19.78
C ASP A 273 18.17 -37.08 -20.53
N ILE A 274 17.45 -36.92 -21.66
CA ILE A 274 17.03 -38.04 -22.52
C ILE A 274 18.12 -38.53 -23.50
N GLY A 275 19.33 -37.95 -23.45
CA GLY A 275 20.48 -38.37 -24.26
C GLY A 275 20.54 -37.87 -25.71
N GLU A 276 19.62 -36.99 -26.14
CA GLU A 276 19.60 -36.38 -27.47
C GLU A 276 20.58 -35.19 -27.60
N PHE A 277 21.85 -35.44 -27.28
CA PHE A 277 22.89 -34.42 -27.10
C PHE A 277 23.08 -33.48 -28.31
N ARG A 278 22.80 -33.93 -29.53
CA ARG A 278 22.86 -33.08 -30.75
C ARG A 278 21.73 -32.05 -30.80
N GLU A 279 20.58 -32.36 -30.23
CA GLU A 279 19.42 -31.46 -30.14
C GLU A 279 19.56 -30.54 -28.91
N ALA A 280 20.11 -31.06 -27.81
CA ALA A 280 20.53 -30.27 -26.66
C ALA A 280 21.54 -29.19 -27.05
N MET A 281 22.57 -29.54 -27.82
CA MET A 281 23.59 -28.59 -28.31
C MET A 281 22.97 -27.49 -29.19
N ARG A 282 22.10 -27.85 -30.13
CA ARG A 282 21.38 -26.85 -30.95
C ARG A 282 20.52 -25.91 -30.10
N SER A 283 19.84 -26.45 -29.09
CA SER A 283 18.97 -25.66 -28.21
C SER A 283 19.78 -24.70 -27.34
N ILE A 284 20.91 -25.14 -26.77
CA ILE A 284 21.78 -24.29 -25.93
C ILE A 284 22.57 -23.26 -26.74
N ASP A 285 22.98 -23.59 -27.97
CA ASP A 285 23.61 -22.63 -28.88
C ASP A 285 22.62 -21.52 -29.29
N VAL A 286 21.32 -21.80 -29.38
CA VAL A 286 20.28 -20.77 -29.62
C VAL A 286 19.99 -19.96 -28.35
N ALA A 287 19.90 -20.59 -27.18
CA ALA A 287 19.76 -19.89 -25.90
C ALA A 287 20.89 -18.85 -25.70
N LEU A 288 22.13 -19.21 -26.04
CA LEU A 288 23.31 -18.33 -25.95
C LEU A 288 23.46 -17.33 -27.11
N GLN A 289 22.69 -17.46 -28.19
CA GLN A 289 22.54 -16.39 -29.20
C GLN A 289 21.55 -15.32 -28.73
N LEU A 290 20.54 -15.71 -27.95
CA LEU A 290 19.50 -14.82 -27.41
C LEU A 290 19.94 -14.13 -26.11
N ASP A 291 20.61 -14.85 -25.21
CA ASP A 291 21.32 -14.28 -24.05
C ASP A 291 22.78 -14.80 -23.98
N PRO A 292 23.74 -14.08 -24.60
CA PRO A 292 25.16 -14.41 -24.53
C PRO A 292 25.78 -14.25 -23.14
N ALA A 293 25.12 -13.60 -22.18
CA ALA A 293 25.59 -13.42 -20.80
C ALA A 293 25.08 -14.53 -19.86
N SER A 294 24.20 -15.42 -20.34
CA SER A 294 23.54 -16.47 -19.57
C SER A 294 24.51 -17.49 -18.97
N ARG A 295 25.04 -17.21 -17.77
CA ARG A 295 26.00 -18.09 -17.06
C ARG A 295 25.50 -19.53 -16.94
N ARG A 296 24.21 -19.72 -16.63
CA ARG A 296 23.57 -21.05 -16.57
C ARG A 296 23.60 -21.77 -17.92
N SER A 297 23.40 -21.06 -19.03
CA SER A 297 23.46 -21.63 -20.36
C SER A 297 24.89 -22.00 -20.79
N VAL A 298 25.90 -21.20 -20.44
CA VAL A 298 27.30 -21.56 -20.71
C VAL A 298 27.72 -22.79 -19.89
N LEU A 299 27.28 -22.90 -18.62
CA LEU A 299 27.51 -24.08 -17.79
C LEU A 299 26.82 -25.33 -18.36
N ALA A 300 25.54 -25.26 -18.73
CA ALA A 300 24.82 -26.36 -19.38
C ALA A 300 25.51 -26.77 -20.70
N ARG A 301 25.93 -25.82 -21.53
CA ARG A 301 26.70 -26.09 -22.75
C ARG A 301 27.99 -26.86 -22.48
N SER A 302 28.71 -26.52 -21.40
CA SER A 302 29.92 -27.25 -21.01
C SER A 302 29.64 -28.70 -20.59
N ARG A 303 28.52 -28.96 -19.89
CA ARG A 303 28.06 -30.32 -19.56
C ARG A 303 27.73 -31.12 -20.83
N ILE A 304 26.99 -30.53 -21.77
CA ILE A 304 26.61 -31.19 -23.04
C ILE A 304 27.87 -31.47 -23.90
N LEU A 305 28.83 -30.53 -23.96
CA LEU A 305 30.12 -30.76 -24.64
C LEU A 305 30.92 -31.92 -24.01
N GLY A 306 30.94 -32.01 -22.68
CA GLY A 306 31.56 -33.13 -21.95
C GLY A 306 30.93 -34.48 -22.31
N ALA A 307 29.59 -34.59 -22.29
CA ALA A 307 28.88 -35.82 -22.64
C ALA A 307 29.05 -36.25 -24.11
N ILE A 308 29.31 -35.31 -25.02
CA ILE A 308 29.64 -35.58 -26.43
C ILE A 308 31.11 -36.02 -26.60
N GLY A 309 31.96 -35.86 -25.57
CA GLY A 309 33.40 -36.17 -25.63
C GLY A 309 34.27 -35.04 -26.20
N LEU A 310 33.78 -33.80 -26.19
CA LEU A 310 34.49 -32.60 -26.67
C LEU A 310 35.14 -31.85 -25.50
N GLU A 311 36.00 -32.55 -24.75
CA GLU A 311 36.61 -32.08 -23.50
C GLU A 311 37.37 -30.76 -23.64
N GLU A 312 38.14 -30.57 -24.72
CA GLU A 312 38.87 -29.31 -24.97
C GLU A 312 37.92 -28.12 -25.15
N ASP A 313 36.77 -28.31 -25.81
CA ASP A 313 35.78 -27.26 -26.05
C ASP A 313 35.00 -26.94 -24.76
N ALA A 314 34.67 -27.96 -23.96
CA ALA A 314 34.07 -27.80 -22.64
C ALA A 314 35.00 -26.99 -21.71
N ALA A 315 36.27 -27.38 -21.62
CA ALA A 315 37.29 -26.67 -20.86
C ALA A 315 37.51 -25.23 -21.36
N ARG A 316 37.47 -24.99 -22.68
CA ARG A 316 37.57 -23.63 -23.25
C ARG A 316 36.36 -22.76 -22.89
N SER A 317 35.16 -23.34 -22.90
CA SER A 317 33.91 -22.66 -22.49
C SER A 317 33.93 -22.28 -21.00
N LEU A 318 34.39 -23.19 -20.14
CA LEU A 318 34.54 -22.93 -18.70
C LEU A 318 35.62 -21.88 -18.41
N ARG A 319 36.79 -21.96 -19.08
CA ARG A 319 37.87 -20.97 -18.95
C ARG A 319 37.41 -19.55 -19.34
N MET A 320 36.63 -19.40 -20.41
CA MET A 320 36.07 -18.09 -20.78
C MET A 320 35.05 -17.56 -19.76
N THR A 321 34.26 -18.45 -19.15
CA THR A 321 33.30 -18.09 -18.09
C THR A 321 34.02 -17.62 -16.83
N LEU A 322 35.04 -18.37 -16.38
CA LEU A 322 35.85 -18.04 -15.22
C LEU A 322 36.65 -16.74 -15.44
N ALA A 323 37.21 -16.53 -16.63
CA ALA A 323 37.83 -15.27 -17.02
C ALA A 323 36.84 -14.10 -17.23
N GLY A 324 35.52 -14.36 -17.20
CA GLY A 324 34.49 -13.34 -17.02
C GLY A 324 34.37 -12.96 -15.54
N LEU A 325 34.13 -13.95 -14.67
CA LEU A 325 33.99 -13.77 -13.22
C LEU A 325 35.21 -13.08 -12.58
N ILE A 326 36.42 -13.44 -13.00
CA ILE A 326 37.69 -12.83 -12.52
C ILE A 326 37.82 -11.33 -12.92
N ARG A 327 37.02 -10.83 -13.86
CA ARG A 327 36.96 -9.39 -14.20
C ARG A 327 35.88 -8.61 -13.44
N GLU A 328 35.03 -9.27 -12.68
CA GLU A 328 34.00 -8.62 -11.86
C GLU A 328 34.46 -8.34 -10.42
N GLY A 329 35.61 -8.89 -10.01
CA GLY A 329 36.32 -8.52 -8.77
C GLY A 329 37.81 -8.38 -9.05
N GLU A 330 38.35 -7.17 -8.95
CA GLU A 330 39.71 -6.89 -9.41
C GLU A 330 40.84 -7.39 -8.50
N SER A 331 41.97 -7.69 -9.14
CA SER A 331 43.32 -7.87 -8.58
C SER A 331 43.61 -9.17 -7.83
N LEU A 332 44.06 -10.19 -8.58
CA LEU A 332 45.16 -11.04 -8.14
C LEU A 332 46.14 -11.27 -9.29
N VAL A 333 47.45 -11.25 -9.00
CA VAL A 333 48.51 -11.48 -10.00
C VAL A 333 48.80 -12.98 -10.08
N LEU A 334 48.35 -13.62 -11.15
CA LEU A 334 48.44 -15.08 -11.31
C LEU A 334 49.63 -15.48 -12.18
N ALA A 335 50.61 -16.12 -11.55
CA ALA A 335 51.80 -16.67 -12.21
C ALA A 335 51.84 -18.21 -12.08
N ASN A 336 51.58 -18.89 -13.19
CA ASN A 336 51.95 -20.27 -13.57
C ASN A 336 51.62 -21.48 -12.65
N GLU A 337 51.36 -21.35 -11.35
CA GLU A 337 51.03 -22.50 -10.49
C GLU A 337 49.53 -22.85 -10.50
N GLU A 338 48.66 -21.85 -10.71
CA GLU A 338 47.20 -22.06 -10.68
C GLU A 338 46.63 -22.83 -11.88
N GLU A 339 47.30 -22.90 -13.04
CA GLU A 339 46.80 -23.72 -14.16
C GLU A 339 46.67 -25.20 -13.75
N LYS A 340 47.54 -25.65 -12.83
CA LYS A 340 47.49 -26.99 -12.25
C LYS A 340 46.38 -27.12 -11.20
N ALA A 341 46.19 -26.10 -10.35
CA ALA A 341 45.11 -26.08 -9.36
C ALA A 341 43.72 -26.04 -10.01
N VAL A 342 43.54 -25.23 -11.06
CA VAL A 342 42.30 -25.18 -11.86
C VAL A 342 42.04 -26.51 -12.57
N SER A 343 43.08 -27.20 -13.05
CA SER A 343 42.94 -28.52 -13.66
C SER A 343 42.51 -29.59 -12.63
N GLN A 344 43.08 -29.56 -11.41
CA GLN A 344 42.68 -30.48 -10.32
C GLN A 344 41.30 -30.14 -9.74
N ALA A 345 40.91 -28.87 -9.70
CA ALA A 345 39.55 -28.43 -9.38
C ALA A 345 38.55 -28.92 -10.44
N LEU A 346 38.95 -28.94 -11.72
CA LEU A 346 38.13 -29.45 -12.81
C LEU A 346 37.98 -30.99 -12.75
N GLU A 347 39.06 -31.75 -12.48
CA GLU A 347 38.97 -33.19 -12.23
C GLU A 347 38.04 -33.52 -11.05
N SER A 348 38.15 -32.77 -9.94
CA SER A 348 37.29 -32.99 -8.77
C SER A 348 35.83 -32.51 -8.98
N LEU A 349 35.57 -31.56 -9.88
CA LEU A 349 34.22 -31.21 -10.35
C LEU A 349 33.61 -32.26 -11.28
N VAL A 350 34.40 -32.99 -12.06
CA VAL A 350 33.94 -34.13 -12.88
C VAL A 350 33.59 -35.34 -12.00
N MET A 351 34.37 -35.58 -10.94
CA MET A 351 34.17 -36.69 -9.99
C MET A 351 33.04 -36.44 -8.95
N LEU A 352 32.27 -35.36 -9.09
CA LEU A 352 31.36 -34.85 -8.05
C LEU A 352 29.92 -35.42 -8.14
N ALA A 353 29.67 -36.42 -8.98
CA ALA A 353 28.34 -36.91 -9.34
C ALA A 353 27.87 -38.22 -8.67
N GLU A 354 28.74 -38.97 -7.99
CA GLU A 354 28.47 -40.36 -7.57
C GLU A 354 28.30 -40.57 -6.04
N ARG A 355 27.39 -39.81 -5.40
CA ARG A 355 26.84 -40.20 -4.08
C ARG A 355 25.33 -40.00 -4.01
N GLU A 356 24.61 -41.12 -4.04
CA GLU A 356 23.17 -41.18 -3.75
C GLU A 356 22.91 -41.25 -2.24
N CYS A 357 21.75 -40.75 -1.80
CA CYS A 357 21.27 -40.92 -0.44
C CYS A 357 20.71 -42.34 -0.23
N PRO A 358 21.22 -43.13 0.74
CA PRO A 358 20.79 -44.51 0.94
C PRO A 358 19.34 -44.66 1.45
N ALA A 359 18.64 -43.56 1.72
CA ALA A 359 17.24 -43.55 2.15
C ALA A 359 16.25 -43.11 1.04
N CYS A 360 16.70 -42.38 0.00
CA CYS A 360 15.81 -41.83 -1.03
C CYS A 360 16.37 -41.81 -2.46
N GLY A 361 17.60 -42.27 -2.69
CA GLY A 361 18.29 -42.22 -4.00
C GLY A 361 18.81 -40.83 -4.41
N GLY A 362 18.22 -39.74 -3.91
CA GLY A 362 18.60 -38.37 -4.27
C GLY A 362 20.09 -38.06 -4.07
N ALA A 363 20.69 -37.35 -5.02
CA ALA A 363 22.12 -37.02 -5.03
C ALA A 363 22.53 -36.14 -3.82
N VAL A 364 23.76 -36.32 -3.33
CA VAL A 364 24.28 -35.69 -2.12
C VAL A 364 25.63 -35.02 -2.37
N LEU A 365 25.73 -33.73 -2.02
CA LEU A 365 26.98 -32.97 -2.05
C LEU A 365 28.00 -33.51 -1.04
N PRO A 366 29.30 -33.64 -1.41
CA PRO A 366 30.37 -34.01 -0.48
C PRO A 366 30.42 -33.08 0.74
N GLY A 367 30.41 -33.67 1.94
CA GLY A 367 30.44 -32.93 3.21
C GLY A 367 29.06 -32.59 3.81
N ALA A 368 27.95 -32.80 3.08
CA ALA A 368 26.61 -32.63 3.63
C ALA A 368 26.36 -33.65 4.76
N GLN A 369 26.05 -33.16 5.97
CA GLN A 369 25.73 -34.01 7.14
C GLN A 369 24.27 -34.49 7.15
N GLU A 370 23.39 -33.84 6.39
CA GLU A 370 21.99 -34.20 6.20
C GLU A 370 21.66 -34.15 4.70
N CYS A 371 20.80 -35.06 4.23
CA CYS A 371 20.36 -35.06 2.84
C CYS A 371 19.27 -34.00 2.62
N PRO A 372 19.46 -33.01 1.73
CA PRO A 372 18.49 -31.93 1.53
C PRO A 372 17.16 -32.42 0.93
N ALA A 373 17.12 -33.60 0.31
CA ALA A 373 15.91 -34.17 -0.29
C ALA A 373 14.99 -34.92 0.71
N CYS A 374 15.49 -35.26 1.91
CA CYS A 374 14.71 -36.08 2.87
C CYS A 374 15.04 -35.88 4.36
N GLY A 375 15.98 -35.00 4.73
CA GLY A 375 16.40 -34.77 6.12
C GLY A 375 17.21 -35.92 6.76
N GLN A 376 17.49 -37.00 6.03
CA GLN A 376 18.27 -38.14 6.53
C GLN A 376 19.69 -37.70 6.92
N LYS A 377 20.08 -37.88 8.19
CA LYS A 377 21.47 -37.70 8.63
C LYS A 377 22.39 -38.72 7.96
N LEU A 378 23.52 -38.24 7.46
CA LEU A 378 24.47 -38.99 6.64
C LEU A 378 25.77 -39.22 7.42
N LEU A 379 26.19 -40.48 7.51
CA LEU A 379 27.40 -40.87 8.22
C LEU A 379 28.66 -40.33 7.51
N ALA A 380 29.60 -39.83 8.32
CA ALA A 380 30.93 -39.45 7.86
C ALA A 380 31.71 -40.67 7.36
N PRO A 381 32.56 -40.53 6.33
CA PRO A 381 33.24 -41.68 5.72
C PRO A 381 34.34 -42.26 6.60
N HIS A 382 34.42 -43.59 6.66
CA HIS A 382 35.67 -44.26 7.05
C HIS A 382 36.71 -44.16 5.90
N PRO A 383 38.00 -43.97 6.21
CA PRO A 383 39.05 -44.00 5.20
C PRO A 383 39.23 -45.44 4.64
N PRO A 384 39.46 -45.62 3.33
CA PRO A 384 39.68 -46.93 2.73
C PRO A 384 41.04 -47.51 3.17
N ALA A 385 41.07 -48.79 3.53
CA ALA A 385 42.28 -49.48 3.96
C ALA A 385 43.15 -49.89 2.74
N GLY A 386 44.24 -49.16 2.47
CA GLY A 386 44.97 -49.34 1.20
C GLY A 386 46.39 -48.77 1.06
N ALA A 387 47.28 -49.00 2.05
CA ALA A 387 48.76 -48.83 1.93
C ALA A 387 49.34 -47.41 1.69
N ALA A 388 50.63 -47.12 1.91
CA ALA A 388 51.59 -47.61 2.92
C ALA A 388 52.85 -46.72 3.00
N ALA A 389 53.41 -46.57 4.21
CA ALA A 389 54.75 -46.04 4.54
C ALA A 389 55.08 -44.57 4.21
N ALA A 390 56.05 -44.00 4.94
CA ALA A 390 56.40 -42.58 4.93
C ALA A 390 57.92 -42.34 5.09
N PRO A 391 58.43 -41.15 4.74
CA PRO A 391 59.65 -40.55 5.31
C PRO A 391 59.32 -39.53 6.43
N PRO A 392 60.28 -39.15 7.29
CA PRO A 392 60.01 -38.51 8.59
C PRO A 392 59.95 -36.98 8.57
N ALA A 393 59.36 -36.41 9.63
CA ALA A 393 59.43 -34.99 9.95
C ALA A 393 60.83 -34.54 10.47
N PRO A 394 61.21 -33.27 10.28
CA PRO A 394 62.42 -32.70 10.89
C PRO A 394 62.30 -32.54 12.42
N GLY A 395 63.46 -32.33 13.07
CA GLY A 395 63.64 -32.37 14.52
C GLY A 395 63.24 -31.11 15.31
N PRO A 396 63.59 -31.07 16.62
CA PRO A 396 62.86 -30.30 17.63
C PRO A 396 63.26 -28.82 17.79
N ASP A 397 64.09 -28.26 16.92
CA ASP A 397 64.73 -26.95 17.13
C ASP A 397 63.85 -25.72 16.77
N ALA A 398 62.53 -25.92 16.62
CA ALA A 398 61.59 -24.91 16.09
C ALA A 398 60.42 -24.56 17.05
N LEU A 399 60.52 -24.92 18.34
CA LEU A 399 59.43 -24.73 19.32
C LEU A 399 59.86 -24.07 20.65
N GLU A 400 61.08 -23.54 20.75
CA GLU A 400 61.58 -22.90 21.98
C GLU A 400 61.59 -21.35 21.96
N GLU A 401 61.27 -20.72 20.81
CA GLU A 401 61.28 -19.25 20.66
C GLU A 401 59.90 -18.58 20.90
N ILE A 402 58.86 -19.36 21.26
CA ILE A 402 57.50 -18.85 21.59
C ILE A 402 57.04 -19.29 22.99
N GLN A 403 57.97 -19.41 23.95
CA GLN A 403 57.64 -19.27 25.39
C GLN A 403 57.95 -17.85 25.88
N GLY A 404 57.16 -16.89 25.38
CA GLY A 404 57.28 -15.47 25.72
C GLY A 404 55.99 -14.90 26.28
N VAL A 405 55.92 -14.77 27.61
CA VAL A 405 54.98 -13.88 28.32
C VAL A 405 53.48 -14.23 28.17
N MET A 406 53.08 -15.27 28.92
CA MET A 406 51.99 -15.19 29.93
C MET A 406 51.56 -13.73 30.26
N GLU A 407 50.30 -13.34 30.49
CA GLU A 407 49.06 -14.02 30.92
C GLU A 407 48.14 -12.89 31.46
N SER A 408 46.81 -13.07 31.60
CA SER A 408 46.04 -12.67 32.82
C SER A 408 44.51 -12.62 32.66
N VAL A 409 43.83 -12.84 33.82
CA VAL A 409 42.42 -12.57 34.16
C VAL A 409 41.33 -13.48 33.57
N THR A 410 41.02 -14.56 34.30
CA THR A 410 39.65 -15.09 34.48
C THR A 410 39.00 -14.40 35.70
N PRO A 411 37.65 -14.36 35.85
CA PRO A 411 36.88 -15.43 36.56
C PRO A 411 35.37 -15.51 36.17
N PRO A 412 34.45 -16.19 36.91
CA PRO A 412 34.51 -17.43 37.70
C PRO A 412 33.46 -18.52 37.27
N GLY A 413 33.55 -19.71 37.88
CA GLY A 413 32.49 -20.75 37.86
C GLY A 413 31.31 -20.48 38.83
N PRO A 414 30.34 -21.42 39.03
CA PRO A 414 30.58 -22.80 39.49
C PRO A 414 29.76 -23.87 38.73
N ALA A 415 29.76 -25.18 38.99
CA ALA A 415 30.70 -26.18 39.52
C ALA A 415 29.97 -27.55 39.49
N GLU A 416 30.64 -28.57 38.95
CA GLU A 416 30.65 -30.00 39.33
C GLU A 416 29.40 -30.74 39.89
N GLY A 417 29.20 -31.98 39.40
CA GLY A 417 28.97 -33.12 40.31
C GLY A 417 27.89 -34.16 39.96
N GLU A 418 28.30 -35.23 39.24
CA GLU A 418 27.96 -36.66 39.45
C GLU A 418 26.47 -37.14 39.58
N ALA A 419 26.05 -38.33 39.13
CA ALA A 419 26.66 -39.37 38.27
C ALA A 419 25.53 -40.23 37.62
N LEU A 420 25.88 -41.12 36.68
CA LEU A 420 24.96 -42.12 36.11
C LEU A 420 24.91 -43.39 36.98
N GLU A 421 23.84 -44.19 36.86
CA GLU A 421 23.98 -45.62 36.58
C GLU A 421 22.73 -46.22 35.88
N GLU A 422 22.95 -47.31 35.13
CA GLU A 422 22.00 -48.06 34.27
C GLU A 422 21.02 -48.95 35.10
N GLU A 423 19.92 -49.54 34.58
CA GLU A 423 19.87 -50.56 33.50
C GLU A 423 18.50 -50.75 32.80
N LEU A 424 18.50 -51.63 31.79
CA LEU A 424 17.41 -51.94 30.86
C LEU A 424 16.37 -52.96 31.40
N GLY A 425 15.17 -53.06 30.79
CA GLY A 425 14.11 -53.98 31.27
C GLY A 425 12.87 -54.19 30.39
N ILE A 426 13.06 -54.56 29.11
CA ILE A 426 12.05 -54.91 28.08
C ILE A 426 10.91 -55.86 28.58
N GLY A 427 9.64 -55.69 28.14
CA GLY A 427 8.65 -56.78 28.23
C GLY A 427 7.16 -56.49 27.94
N GLU A 428 6.63 -57.16 26.92
CA GLU A 428 5.23 -57.31 26.43
C GLU A 428 4.18 -57.85 27.47
N ALA A 429 2.88 -58.08 27.22
CA ALA A 429 1.76 -57.49 26.44
C ALA A 429 0.60 -58.53 26.29
N ALA A 430 -0.65 -58.18 26.64
CA ALA A 430 -1.94 -58.87 26.28
C ALA A 430 -2.15 -60.35 26.77
N PRO A 431 -3.34 -61.02 26.67
CA PRO A 431 -4.61 -60.66 26.00
C PRO A 431 -5.96 -60.92 26.78
N LYS A 432 -7.08 -60.88 26.02
CA LYS A 432 -8.54 -61.11 26.30
C LYS A 432 -8.95 -62.59 26.63
N PRO A 433 -10.24 -63.02 26.84
CA PRO A 433 -11.57 -62.34 26.73
C PRO A 433 -12.68 -62.61 27.83
N GLU A 434 -13.74 -61.76 27.79
CA GLU A 434 -15.22 -61.91 27.97
C GLU A 434 -15.93 -63.02 28.82
N GLY A 435 -17.05 -62.64 29.48
CA GLY A 435 -18.12 -63.51 30.04
C GLY A 435 -19.21 -62.75 30.86
N GLU A 436 -20.51 -63.09 30.73
CA GLU A 436 -21.67 -62.36 31.31
C GLU A 436 -22.50 -63.15 32.37
N ALA A 437 -23.23 -62.45 33.26
CA ALA A 437 -24.44 -62.92 33.98
C ALA A 437 -25.22 -61.77 34.68
N GLU A 438 -26.55 -61.91 34.86
CA GLU A 438 -27.49 -60.95 35.51
C GLU A 438 -28.46 -61.69 36.49
N PRO A 439 -29.10 -61.07 37.52
CA PRO A 439 -30.48 -60.49 37.38
C PRO A 439 -30.92 -59.34 38.37
N GLU A 440 -32.14 -58.79 38.19
CA GLU A 440 -32.87 -57.70 38.93
C GLU A 440 -33.93 -58.22 39.99
N PRO A 441 -34.80 -57.42 40.71
CA PRO A 441 -34.88 -55.97 41.06
C PRO A 441 -34.92 -55.74 42.63
N PRO A 442 -35.95 -55.26 43.44
CA PRO A 442 -37.35 -54.76 43.29
C PRO A 442 -37.63 -53.32 43.88
N ARG A 443 -38.74 -53.04 44.62
CA ARG A 443 -39.27 -51.68 45.04
C ARG A 443 -40.18 -51.65 46.31
N ARG A 444 -40.62 -50.43 46.75
CA ARG A 444 -41.83 -50.04 47.60
C ARG A 444 -41.73 -50.12 49.16
N ALA A 445 -42.54 -49.43 50.03
CA ALA A 445 -43.63 -48.40 49.96
C ALA A 445 -43.91 -47.68 51.34
N ALA A 446 -44.97 -46.83 51.45
CA ALA A 446 -45.51 -46.08 52.64
C ALA A 446 -46.68 -46.83 53.36
N PRO A 447 -47.55 -46.31 54.31
CA PRO A 447 -47.87 -44.95 54.86
C PRO A 447 -47.68 -44.84 56.42
N ALA A 448 -48.46 -44.27 57.39
CA ALA A 448 -49.82 -43.65 57.60
C ALA A 448 -49.87 -42.86 58.99
N LEU A 449 -50.92 -42.45 59.77
CA LEU A 449 -52.42 -42.52 59.76
C LEU A 449 -53.15 -41.59 60.85
N THR A 450 -53.62 -40.35 60.55
CA THR A 450 -54.73 -39.56 61.27
C THR A 450 -54.56 -39.12 62.77
N THR A 451 -55.42 -38.32 63.47
CA THR A 451 -56.84 -37.79 63.44
C THR A 451 -56.95 -36.38 64.13
N SER A 452 -58.08 -35.64 64.30
CA SER A 452 -59.30 -35.26 63.53
C SER A 452 -60.32 -34.45 64.41
N ALA A 453 -60.99 -33.38 63.94
CA ALA A 453 -62.11 -32.66 64.62
C ALA A 453 -63.04 -31.89 63.61
N ARG A 454 -64.22 -31.38 64.02
CA ARG A 454 -65.32 -30.79 63.17
C ARG A 454 -65.87 -29.46 63.79
N VAL A 455 -66.88 -28.69 63.32
CA VAL A 455 -67.99 -28.70 62.30
C VAL A 455 -68.37 -27.20 61.97
N THR A 456 -69.19 -26.65 61.05
CA THR A 456 -70.44 -27.00 60.28
C THR A 456 -70.55 -26.16 58.95
N ILE A 457 -71.76 -25.97 58.37
CA ILE A 457 -72.10 -25.18 57.14
C ILE A 457 -73.52 -24.55 57.28
N PRO A 458 -73.93 -23.45 56.58
CA PRO A 458 -74.61 -23.60 55.26
C PRO A 458 -74.61 -22.39 54.25
N ILE A 459 -74.78 -22.72 52.94
CA ILE A 459 -75.77 -22.26 51.90
C ILE A 459 -76.31 -20.79 51.92
N PRO A 460 -76.47 -20.07 50.77
CA PRO A 460 -76.43 -20.42 49.32
C PRO A 460 -75.39 -19.58 48.50
N GLU A 461 -75.30 -19.47 47.15
CA GLU A 461 -75.98 -20.04 45.95
C GLU A 461 -75.01 -20.12 44.73
N MET A 462 -75.51 -20.34 43.49
CA MET A 462 -74.69 -20.36 42.25
C MET A 462 -75.44 -19.90 40.96
N ALA A 463 -74.70 -19.35 40.00
CA ALA A 463 -75.02 -19.36 38.56
C ALA A 463 -73.73 -19.39 37.71
N ALA A 464 -73.78 -19.87 36.44
CA ALA A 464 -72.59 -20.04 35.59
C ALA A 464 -72.92 -20.07 34.08
N ARG A 465 -71.98 -19.62 33.21
CA ARG A 465 -71.71 -20.10 31.82
C ARG A 465 -70.61 -19.29 31.07
N ARG A 466 -70.39 -19.58 29.78
CA ARG A 466 -69.27 -19.15 28.90
C ARG A 466 -69.68 -18.07 27.87
N GLY A 467 -68.74 -17.20 27.44
CA GLY A 467 -68.52 -16.89 26.01
C GLY A 467 -68.70 -15.45 25.44
N LEU A 468 -67.66 -15.00 24.71
CA LEU A 468 -67.64 -14.21 23.44
C LEU A 468 -67.94 -12.68 23.31
N ILE A 469 -67.24 -12.12 22.30
CA ILE A 469 -67.40 -10.91 21.41
C ILE A 469 -67.22 -9.43 21.84
N ASN A 470 -66.37 -8.76 21.04
CA ASN A 470 -66.42 -7.40 20.44
C ASN A 470 -66.41 -6.10 21.28
N GLY A 471 -66.07 -4.98 20.61
CA GLY A 471 -65.97 -3.63 21.19
C GLY A 471 -66.13 -2.49 20.17
N HIS A 472 -65.93 -1.23 20.61
CA HIS A 472 -66.01 0.06 19.88
C HIS A 472 -64.99 1.04 20.51
N GLY A 473 -64.55 2.18 19.92
CA GLY A 473 -64.83 2.79 18.61
C GLY A 473 -64.96 4.34 18.70
N LEU A 474 -64.75 5.06 17.57
CA LEU A 474 -64.95 6.52 17.31
C LEU A 474 -63.81 7.50 17.72
N ILE A 475 -63.52 8.63 17.03
CA ILE A 475 -63.42 8.93 15.57
C ILE A 475 -62.65 10.27 15.32
N ASN A 476 -61.79 10.30 14.28
CA ASN A 476 -61.26 11.37 13.38
C ASN A 476 -61.37 12.91 13.70
N GLY A 477 -60.33 13.72 13.37
CA GLY A 477 -60.40 15.20 13.51
C GLY A 477 -59.31 16.14 12.88
N ARG A 478 -58.80 15.89 11.66
CA ARG A 478 -58.01 16.79 10.75
C ARG A 478 -57.36 18.14 11.23
N GLY A 479 -56.02 18.22 11.12
CA GLY A 479 -55.23 19.41 10.69
C GLY A 479 -55.11 20.63 11.64
N ARG A 480 -54.34 21.69 11.38
CA ARG A 480 -53.11 21.93 10.55
C ARG A 480 -52.52 23.30 10.99
N VAL A 481 -51.20 23.52 10.78
CA VAL A 481 -50.39 24.79 10.84
C VAL A 481 -51.13 26.17 10.80
N ASN A 482 -50.64 27.30 11.36
CA ASN A 482 -49.30 27.91 11.22
C ASN A 482 -49.11 29.21 12.09
N GLY A 483 -47.88 29.76 12.20
CA GLY A 483 -47.67 31.24 12.13
C GLY A 483 -47.23 32.09 13.37
N LEU A 484 -45.92 32.30 13.51
CA LEU A 484 -45.14 33.56 13.75
C LEU A 484 -45.80 34.89 14.23
N VAL A 485 -45.13 35.62 15.17
CA VAL A 485 -44.33 36.89 15.00
C VAL A 485 -44.09 37.59 16.37
N ASN A 486 -42.97 38.31 16.52
CA ASN A 486 -42.56 39.11 17.70
C ASN A 486 -43.48 40.33 18.02
N GLY A 487 -43.47 40.81 19.28
CA GLY A 487 -44.09 42.09 19.66
C GLY A 487 -43.68 42.60 21.05
N THR A 488 -43.12 43.81 21.14
CA THR A 488 -42.60 44.45 22.36
C THR A 488 -43.66 45.27 23.13
N GLY A 489 -43.43 45.53 24.42
CA GLY A 489 -43.95 46.74 25.09
C GLY A 489 -44.62 46.58 26.46
N PHE A 490 -44.05 47.19 27.50
CA PHE A 490 -44.71 47.45 28.79
C PHE A 490 -45.53 48.73 28.75
N ILE A 491 -46.74 48.76 29.34
CA ILE A 491 -47.32 49.95 30.01
C ILE A 491 -48.02 49.50 31.31
N ASN A 492 -48.01 50.37 32.33
CA ASN A 492 -48.55 50.14 33.67
C ASN A 492 -50.09 50.18 33.78
N GLY A 493 -50.64 49.29 34.62
CA GLY A 493 -51.27 49.73 35.87
C GLY A 493 -52.79 50.02 35.94
N SER A 494 -53.34 49.83 37.15
CA SER A 494 -54.65 50.30 37.65
C SER A 494 -55.94 49.82 36.94
N ALA A 495 -56.24 48.54 37.16
CA ALA A 495 -57.50 48.04 37.75
C ALA A 495 -58.87 48.62 37.32
N LEU A 496 -59.74 47.74 36.79
CA LEU A 496 -61.20 47.89 36.85
C LEU A 496 -61.92 46.53 36.94
N THR A 497 -62.91 46.46 37.84
CA THR A 497 -64.00 45.45 37.95
C THR A 497 -63.67 43.97 38.22
N GLU A 498 -64.58 43.31 38.95
CA GLU A 498 -64.48 41.92 39.39
C GLU A 498 -64.75 40.90 38.27
N VAL A 499 -63.94 39.83 38.21
CA VAL A 499 -64.25 38.62 37.43
C VAL A 499 -64.46 37.45 38.39
N ARG A 500 -65.64 36.83 38.34
CA ARG A 500 -66.04 35.72 39.22
C ARG A 500 -65.43 34.40 38.76
N VAL A 501 -64.16 34.17 39.08
CA VAL A 501 -63.40 32.96 38.69
C VAL A 501 -63.71 31.77 39.64
N PRO A 502 -63.87 30.53 39.14
CA PRO A 502 -64.16 29.36 39.99
C PRO A 502 -63.03 29.00 40.96
N GLN A 503 -63.39 28.36 42.09
CA GLN A 503 -62.41 27.73 42.98
C GLN A 503 -61.67 26.60 42.22
N ARG A 504 -60.39 26.81 41.93
CA ARG A 504 -59.52 25.77 41.37
C ARG A 504 -59.04 24.83 42.48
N PRO A 505 -58.97 23.51 42.26
CA PRO A 505 -58.61 22.56 43.30
C PRO A 505 -57.16 22.73 43.75
N LEU A 506 -56.95 22.79 45.07
CA LEU A 506 -55.63 22.87 45.72
C LEU A 506 -54.64 21.82 45.22
N VAL A 507 -55.15 20.65 44.79
CA VAL A 507 -54.39 19.55 44.18
C VAL A 507 -53.40 20.03 43.11
N VAL A 508 -53.79 20.93 42.20
CA VAL A 508 -52.89 21.39 41.13
C VAL A 508 -51.68 22.14 41.70
N ARG A 509 -51.88 22.94 42.76
CA ARG A 509 -50.79 23.68 43.41
C ARG A 509 -49.85 22.73 44.17
N TYR A 510 -50.39 21.70 44.82
CA TYR A 510 -49.57 20.66 45.47
C TYR A 510 -48.85 19.77 44.46
N VAL A 511 -49.45 19.43 43.32
CA VAL A 511 -48.79 18.66 42.24
C VAL A 511 -47.66 19.45 41.61
N VAL A 512 -47.82 20.75 41.36
CA VAL A 512 -46.73 21.61 40.87
C VAL A 512 -45.61 21.70 41.91
N VAL A 513 -45.92 21.96 43.18
CA VAL A 513 -44.90 22.03 44.25
C VAL A 513 -44.19 20.68 44.45
N ALA A 514 -44.92 19.56 44.42
CA ALA A 514 -44.33 18.22 44.52
C ALA A 514 -43.46 17.89 43.30
N GLY A 515 -43.88 18.29 42.09
CA GLY A 515 -43.09 18.14 40.87
C GLY A 515 -41.82 19.00 40.89
N SER A 516 -41.91 20.26 41.35
CA SER A 516 -40.74 21.13 41.54
C SER A 516 -39.78 20.59 42.62
N LEU A 517 -40.30 20.02 43.71
CA LEU A 517 -39.48 19.37 44.74
C LEU A 517 -38.87 18.06 44.25
N LEU A 518 -39.57 17.27 43.44
CA LEU A 518 -39.01 16.08 42.77
C LEU A 518 -37.91 16.46 41.78
N MET A 519 -38.10 17.51 40.99
CA MET A 519 -37.07 18.03 40.08
C MET A 519 -35.85 18.54 40.87
N ALA A 520 -36.06 19.33 41.93
CA ALA A 520 -34.99 19.83 42.79
C ALA A 520 -34.27 18.70 43.53
N PHE A 521 -35.00 17.65 43.97
CA PHE A 521 -34.42 16.47 44.61
C PHE A 521 -33.66 15.59 43.60
N ALA A 522 -34.13 15.46 42.36
CA ALA A 522 -33.40 14.77 41.30
C ALA A 522 -32.10 15.49 40.94
N VAL A 523 -32.14 16.82 40.79
CA VAL A 523 -30.94 17.65 40.56
C VAL A 523 -29.99 17.57 41.76
N ALA A 524 -30.50 17.68 42.99
CA ALA A 524 -29.69 17.51 44.19
C ALA A 524 -29.09 16.10 44.29
N ALA A 525 -29.84 15.05 43.93
CA ALA A 525 -29.36 13.67 43.91
C ALA A 525 -28.30 13.43 42.82
N SER A 526 -28.38 14.10 41.66
CA SER A 526 -27.29 14.07 40.67
C SER A 526 -26.04 14.84 41.11
N LEU A 527 -26.19 15.88 41.93
CA LEU A 527 -25.08 16.65 42.53
C LEU A 527 -24.53 16.03 43.83
N LEU A 528 -25.25 15.05 44.40
CA LEU A 528 -24.89 14.28 45.60
C LEU A 528 -24.73 12.79 45.30
N ALA A 529 -24.63 12.43 44.01
CA ALA A 529 -24.21 11.09 43.63
C ALA A 529 -22.81 10.86 44.20
N PRO A 530 -22.55 9.76 44.92
CA PRO A 530 -21.18 9.43 45.29
C PRO A 530 -20.36 9.26 43.99
N PRO A 531 -19.07 9.63 43.98
CA PRO A 531 -18.21 9.26 42.87
C PRO A 531 -18.28 7.75 42.66
N PRO A 532 -18.22 7.24 41.41
CA PRO A 532 -18.22 5.81 41.16
C PRO A 532 -17.09 5.14 41.96
N PRO A 533 -17.29 3.91 42.46
CA PRO A 533 -16.21 3.20 43.13
C PRO A 533 -15.04 3.03 42.15
N PRO A 534 -13.80 3.37 42.55
CA PRO A 534 -12.66 3.29 41.64
C PRO A 534 -12.39 1.84 41.26
N GLY A 535 -12.53 1.51 39.97
CA GLY A 535 -12.07 0.22 39.43
C GLY A 535 -12.93 -0.47 38.38
N THR A 536 -14.09 0.04 37.97
CA THR A 536 -14.89 -0.55 36.88
C THR A 536 -15.06 0.43 35.73
N VAL A 537 -14.30 0.24 34.65
CA VAL A 537 -14.43 1.02 33.41
C VAL A 537 -15.49 0.38 32.51
N VAL A 538 -16.32 1.19 31.85
CA VAL A 538 -17.36 0.75 30.93
C VAL A 538 -17.18 1.44 29.58
N VAL A 539 -17.10 0.66 28.50
CA VAL A 539 -16.98 1.21 27.14
C VAL A 539 -18.32 1.82 26.71
N ASP A 540 -18.49 3.11 26.95
CA ASP A 540 -19.64 3.91 26.47
C ASP A 540 -19.25 5.23 25.78
N GLY A 541 -17.96 5.58 25.80
CA GLY A 541 -17.34 6.76 25.20
C GLY A 541 -17.17 7.94 26.15
N ASN A 542 -17.52 7.81 27.43
CA ASN A 542 -17.48 8.89 28.41
C ASN A 542 -16.39 8.69 29.47
N ALA A 543 -15.26 9.39 29.27
CA ALA A 543 -14.05 9.39 30.11
C ALA A 543 -14.22 9.84 31.59
N GLY A 544 -15.45 9.90 32.13
CA GLY A 544 -15.76 10.26 33.50
C GLY A 544 -15.57 9.14 34.53
N ASP A 545 -15.60 7.86 34.12
CA ASP A 545 -15.31 6.70 34.98
C ASP A 545 -13.81 6.36 35.06
N TRP A 546 -13.02 6.80 34.07
CA TRP A 546 -11.55 6.87 34.09
C TRP A 546 -10.97 7.81 35.18
N ALA A 547 -11.83 8.44 36.01
CA ALA A 547 -11.43 9.30 37.10
C ALA A 547 -10.65 8.54 38.20
N GLY A 548 -9.32 8.62 38.15
CA GLY A 548 -8.39 7.91 39.04
C GLY A 548 -7.72 6.68 38.41
N VAL A 549 -8.06 6.37 37.16
CA VAL A 549 -7.34 5.42 36.29
C VAL A 549 -6.08 6.10 35.72
N GLN A 550 -5.08 5.32 35.31
CA GLN A 550 -3.86 5.86 34.73
C GLN A 550 -4.08 6.31 33.27
N THR A 551 -3.89 7.61 33.03
CA THR A 551 -3.85 8.21 31.69
C THR A 551 -2.51 8.89 31.41
N TYR A 552 -2.21 9.11 30.15
CA TYR A 552 -0.96 9.64 29.62
C TYR A 552 -1.29 10.86 28.76
N ALA A 553 -0.67 12.00 29.06
CA ALA A 553 -0.90 13.24 28.34
C ALA A 553 0.14 13.39 27.22
N ASP A 554 -0.27 13.12 25.98
CA ASP A 554 0.62 12.99 24.84
C ASP A 554 0.01 13.77 23.66
N ARG A 555 0.56 14.95 23.40
CA ARG A 555 0.01 15.90 22.41
C ARG A 555 0.73 15.76 21.09
N VAL A 556 0.14 14.97 20.21
CA VAL A 556 0.59 14.72 18.85
C VAL A 556 -0.23 15.64 17.93
N PRO A 557 0.36 16.71 17.37
CA PRO A 557 -0.36 17.59 16.45
C PRO A 557 -0.63 16.86 15.13
N ALA A 558 -1.81 17.09 14.58
CA ALA A 558 -2.21 16.70 13.23
C ALA A 558 -3.00 17.84 12.59
N SER A 559 -3.13 17.83 11.27
CA SER A 559 -3.85 18.85 10.49
C SER A 559 -5.38 18.76 10.67
N ASP A 560 -5.95 17.54 10.72
CA ASP A 560 -7.31 17.35 11.26
C ASP A 560 -7.29 17.22 12.81
N PRO A 561 -7.97 18.10 13.57
CA PRO A 561 -8.14 17.93 15.01
C PRO A 561 -8.83 16.63 15.45
N ASN A 562 -9.62 15.95 14.60
CA ASN A 562 -10.33 14.71 14.92
C ASN A 562 -9.40 13.51 15.15
N VAL A 563 -8.21 13.49 14.53
CA VAL A 563 -7.19 12.46 14.75
C VAL A 563 -5.99 12.95 15.57
N ALA A 564 -5.82 14.26 15.76
CA ALA A 564 -4.78 14.85 16.62
C ALA A 564 -4.89 14.37 18.08
N ILE A 565 -4.08 13.37 18.45
CA ILE A 565 -4.05 12.74 19.78
C ILE A 565 -3.61 13.75 20.85
N MET A 566 -4.39 13.86 21.92
CA MET A 566 -4.11 14.68 23.12
C MET A 566 -3.70 13.83 24.33
N GLY A 567 -4.03 12.54 24.32
CA GLY A 567 -3.68 11.57 25.36
C GLY A 567 -4.41 10.24 25.19
N TYR A 568 -4.04 9.27 26.03
CA TYR A 568 -4.63 7.93 26.06
C TYR A 568 -4.55 7.34 27.47
N GLY A 569 -5.18 6.19 27.72
CA GLY A 569 -5.17 5.52 29.02
C GLY A 569 -5.28 4.01 28.87
N LEU A 570 -4.75 3.27 29.86
CA LEU A 570 -4.82 1.82 29.93
C LEU A 570 -5.39 1.39 31.29
N PHE A 571 -6.29 0.40 31.28
CA PHE A 571 -6.81 -0.20 32.49
C PHE A 571 -7.06 -1.69 32.33
N LEU A 572 -6.49 -2.51 33.21
CA LEU A 572 -6.63 -3.96 33.18
C LEU A 572 -7.54 -4.44 34.32
N GLU A 573 -8.73 -4.91 33.99
CA GLU A 573 -9.66 -5.54 34.95
C GLU A 573 -9.86 -7.03 34.61
N GLY A 574 -9.31 -7.91 35.43
CA GLY A 574 -9.44 -9.36 35.29
C GLY A 574 -8.83 -9.91 34.00
N ARG A 575 -9.66 -10.03 32.95
CA ARG A 575 -9.29 -10.48 31.59
C ARG A 575 -9.52 -9.41 30.52
N ARG A 576 -9.82 -8.17 30.88
CA ARG A 576 -10.07 -7.09 29.90
C ARG A 576 -9.09 -5.95 30.06
N LEU A 577 -8.40 -5.64 28.97
CA LEU A 577 -7.65 -4.40 28.82
C LEU A 577 -8.55 -3.38 28.14
N PHE A 578 -8.93 -2.35 28.88
CA PHE A 578 -9.62 -1.17 28.39
C PHE A 578 -8.58 -0.15 27.94
N VAL A 579 -8.89 0.57 26.86
CA VAL A 579 -8.05 1.62 26.28
C VAL A 579 -8.90 2.86 26.04
N LEU A 580 -8.39 4.01 26.51
CA LEU A 580 -8.91 5.34 26.26
C LEU A 580 -8.05 6.01 25.19
N VAL A 581 -8.67 6.72 24.24
CA VAL A 581 -7.99 7.66 23.33
C VAL A 581 -8.73 8.99 23.35
N GLN A 582 -8.00 10.09 23.49
CA GLN A 582 -8.54 11.44 23.49
C GLN A 582 -7.89 12.27 22.38
N VAL A 583 -8.71 12.97 21.60
CA VAL A 583 -8.29 13.83 20.48
C VAL A 583 -8.68 15.28 20.73
N SER A 584 -8.17 16.21 19.91
CA SER A 584 -8.44 17.64 20.09
C SER A 584 -9.82 18.09 19.55
N GLY A 585 -10.32 17.40 18.53
CA GLY A 585 -11.61 17.64 17.87
C GLY A 585 -12.69 16.66 18.34
N ARG A 586 -13.22 15.86 17.42
CA ARG A 586 -14.20 14.81 17.72
C ARG A 586 -13.70 13.46 17.23
N ALA A 587 -13.65 12.45 18.09
CA ALA A 587 -13.22 11.12 17.70
C ALA A 587 -14.24 10.48 16.73
N LEU A 588 -13.74 9.84 15.66
CA LEU A 588 -14.53 9.34 14.53
C LEU A 588 -15.35 10.48 13.90
N GLY A 589 -14.77 11.67 13.79
CA GLY A 589 -15.47 12.95 13.63
C GLY A 589 -16.03 13.18 12.23
N ASP A 590 -15.32 12.72 11.21
CA ASP A 590 -15.56 13.03 9.80
C ASP A 590 -16.97 12.60 9.30
N PRO A 591 -17.72 13.47 8.59
CA PRO A 591 -18.95 13.12 7.90
C PRO A 591 -18.77 12.54 6.48
N SER A 592 -17.55 12.55 5.92
CA SER A 592 -17.26 12.37 4.48
C SER A 592 -16.86 10.94 4.14
N GLY A 593 -15.89 10.41 4.88
CA GLY A 593 -15.38 9.04 4.91
C GLY A 593 -15.48 8.43 6.31
N TYR A 594 -14.42 7.75 6.75
CA TYR A 594 -14.27 7.23 8.12
C TYR A 594 -12.84 7.42 8.62
N ASP A 595 -12.69 7.93 9.84
CA ASP A 595 -11.45 7.87 10.61
C ASP A 595 -11.19 6.41 11.06
N GLY A 596 -9.92 6.04 11.15
CA GLY A 596 -9.45 4.77 11.73
C GLY A 596 -8.56 5.00 12.95
N PHE A 597 -8.91 4.38 14.07
CA PHE A 597 -8.12 4.35 15.30
C PHE A 597 -7.55 2.96 15.51
N TYR A 598 -6.25 2.90 15.80
CA TYR A 598 -5.46 1.68 15.85
C TYR A 598 -4.70 1.59 17.17
N VAL A 599 -4.95 0.52 17.93
CA VAL A 599 -4.17 0.22 19.14
C VAL A 599 -3.34 -1.03 18.86
N PHE A 600 -2.04 -0.84 18.75
CA PHE A 600 -1.06 -1.89 18.50
C PHE A 600 -0.59 -2.50 19.82
N PHE A 601 -0.42 -3.82 19.82
CA PHE A 601 0.08 -4.58 20.96
C PHE A 601 1.25 -5.46 20.52
N ASP A 602 2.40 -5.21 21.13
CA ASP A 602 3.60 -6.04 21.11
C ASP A 602 3.51 -6.94 22.36
N ALA A 603 3.14 -8.21 22.17
CA ALA A 603 2.70 -9.09 23.24
C ALA A 603 3.83 -10.00 23.75
N ASP A 604 4.74 -10.44 22.88
CA ASP A 604 5.95 -11.17 23.26
C ASP A 604 7.10 -10.28 23.78
N GLY A 605 7.07 -8.97 23.49
CA GLY A 605 8.09 -7.99 23.91
C GLY A 605 9.27 -7.84 22.94
N SER A 606 9.18 -8.39 21.73
CA SER A 606 10.25 -8.39 20.72
C SER A 606 9.98 -7.39 19.58
N PRO A 607 10.83 -6.37 19.37
CA PRO A 607 10.71 -5.43 18.25
C PRO A 607 11.14 -6.03 16.90
N SER A 608 11.20 -7.36 16.81
CA SER A 608 11.65 -8.16 15.66
C SER A 608 10.60 -9.20 15.21
N THR A 609 9.43 -9.22 15.83
CA THR A 609 8.30 -10.11 15.51
C THR A 609 7.04 -9.28 15.20
N GLY A 610 6.16 -9.78 14.34
CA GLY A 610 4.91 -9.08 13.99
C GLY A 610 5.13 -7.87 13.07
N TYR A 611 4.33 -6.83 13.26
CA TYR A 611 4.31 -5.62 12.41
C TYR A 611 5.09 -4.45 13.02
N SER A 612 6.03 -3.89 12.27
CA SER A 612 6.96 -2.87 12.75
C SER A 612 6.33 -1.48 12.74
N VAL A 613 6.00 -0.96 13.92
CA VAL A 613 5.36 0.37 14.08
C VAL A 613 5.86 1.10 15.32
N GLY A 614 6.39 2.31 15.15
CA GLY A 614 6.89 3.14 16.27
C GLY A 614 8.06 2.55 17.07
N GLY A 615 8.65 1.45 16.59
CA GLY A 615 9.68 0.67 17.30
C GLY A 615 9.16 -0.57 18.04
N LEU A 616 7.85 -0.86 18.00
CA LEU A 616 7.25 -2.13 18.44
C LEU A 616 7.38 -3.19 17.35
N GLY A 617 7.35 -4.44 17.79
CA GLY A 617 6.94 -5.59 16.98
C GLY A 617 5.49 -5.95 17.33
N ALA A 618 4.52 -5.41 16.61
CA ALA A 618 3.12 -5.57 16.97
C ALA A 618 2.58 -6.93 16.51
N ASP A 619 2.39 -7.85 17.46
CA ASP A 619 1.68 -9.13 17.27
C ASP A 619 0.20 -8.90 16.93
N TYR A 620 -0.43 -7.86 17.51
CA TYR A 620 -1.87 -7.60 17.37
C TYR A 620 -2.18 -6.13 17.12
N VAL A 621 -3.33 -5.85 16.49
CA VAL A 621 -3.93 -4.52 16.41
C VAL A 621 -5.44 -4.58 16.66
N ALA A 622 -5.92 -3.74 17.57
CA ALA A 622 -7.34 -3.41 17.68
C ALA A 622 -7.64 -2.24 16.74
N GLU A 623 -8.47 -2.49 15.74
CA GLU A 623 -8.88 -1.56 14.69
C GLU A 623 -10.31 -1.09 14.97
N VAL A 624 -10.52 0.22 15.12
CA VAL A 624 -11.84 0.85 15.29
C VAL A 624 -12.02 1.92 14.24
N VAL A 625 -13.04 1.77 13.39
CA VAL A 625 -13.26 2.63 12.22
C VAL A 625 -14.68 3.19 12.26
N GLY A 626 -14.88 4.45 11.86
CA GLY A 626 -16.20 5.08 11.82
C GLY A 626 -16.19 6.58 11.53
N GLY A 627 -17.37 7.20 11.59
CA GLY A 627 -17.56 8.61 11.19
C GLY A 627 -18.79 9.25 11.84
N SER A 628 -18.92 10.57 11.73
CA SER A 628 -19.99 11.39 12.35
C SER A 628 -20.11 11.23 13.88
N GLY A 629 -19.02 10.86 14.53
CA GLY A 629 -18.84 10.44 15.91
C GLY A 629 -19.56 9.14 16.26
N ARG A 630 -19.38 8.10 15.44
CA ARG A 630 -19.94 6.75 15.65
C ARG A 630 -19.00 5.67 15.11
N VAL A 631 -18.81 4.60 15.89
CA VAL A 631 -18.15 3.36 15.45
C VAL A 631 -18.99 2.69 14.36
N ALA A 632 -18.35 2.34 13.24
CA ALA A 632 -18.91 1.53 12.17
C ALA A 632 -18.42 0.07 12.25
N SER A 633 -17.16 -0.15 12.61
CA SER A 633 -16.57 -1.47 12.86
C SER A 633 -15.50 -1.43 13.96
N ALA A 634 -15.35 -2.52 14.70
CA ALA A 634 -14.37 -2.67 15.77
C ALA A 634 -13.88 -4.13 15.85
N THR A 635 -12.61 -4.37 15.51
CA THR A 635 -12.06 -5.71 15.22
C THR A 635 -10.69 -5.89 15.87
N LEU A 636 -10.40 -7.09 16.40
CA LEU A 636 -9.06 -7.48 16.85
C LEU A 636 -8.41 -8.34 15.77
N LEU A 637 -7.23 -7.93 15.30
CA LEU A 637 -6.48 -8.62 14.26
C LEU A 637 -5.10 -9.05 14.77
N GLU A 638 -4.64 -10.21 14.31
CA GLU A 638 -3.33 -10.81 14.60
C GLU A 638 -2.43 -10.71 13.35
N PHE A 639 -1.18 -10.29 13.55
CA PHE A 639 -0.12 -10.33 12.54
C PHE A 639 0.70 -11.62 12.67
N PRO A 640 1.12 -12.26 11.57
CA PRO A 640 2.13 -13.31 11.64
C PRO A 640 3.49 -12.72 12.04
N GLN A 641 4.35 -13.52 12.66
CA GLN A 641 5.65 -13.07 13.19
C GLN A 641 6.58 -12.46 12.13
N ASP A 642 6.41 -12.80 10.86
CA ASP A 642 7.14 -12.28 9.69
C ASP A 642 6.32 -11.24 8.88
N ALA A 643 5.41 -10.49 9.54
CA ALA A 643 4.66 -9.42 8.87
C ALA A 643 5.55 -8.24 8.46
N GLU A 644 6.52 -7.85 9.28
CA GLU A 644 7.41 -6.70 9.08
C GLU A 644 6.63 -5.41 8.75
N LEU A 645 6.60 -4.97 7.49
CA LEU A 645 5.87 -3.77 7.03
C LEU A 645 4.56 -4.10 6.30
N ASN A 646 4.20 -5.38 6.21
CA ASN A 646 3.07 -5.86 5.41
C ASN A 646 1.74 -5.77 6.19
N TRP A 647 1.11 -4.60 6.11
CA TRP A 647 -0.19 -4.30 6.73
C TRP A 647 -1.30 -5.29 6.32
N SER A 648 -1.22 -5.83 5.10
CA SER A 648 -2.21 -6.74 4.51
C SER A 648 -2.13 -8.19 5.00
N ARG A 649 -1.11 -8.56 5.81
CA ARG A 649 -0.97 -9.92 6.36
C ARG A 649 -1.75 -10.17 7.66
N ARG A 650 -2.33 -9.15 8.28
CA ARG A 650 -3.12 -9.30 9.51
C ARG A 650 -4.44 -10.05 9.25
N THR A 651 -4.88 -10.86 10.21
CA THR A 651 -6.13 -11.62 10.11
C THR A 651 -7.03 -11.37 11.32
N GLY A 652 -8.35 -11.25 11.11
CA GLY A 652 -9.29 -10.96 12.18
C GLY A 652 -9.53 -12.18 13.08
N ILE A 653 -9.17 -12.05 14.36
CA ILE A 653 -9.28 -13.12 15.37
C ILE A 653 -10.45 -12.89 16.36
N GLY A 654 -10.85 -11.64 16.58
CA GLY A 654 -11.85 -11.28 17.59
C GLY A 654 -12.61 -9.99 17.29
N SER A 655 -13.63 -9.71 18.10
CA SER A 655 -14.42 -8.47 18.03
C SER A 655 -14.06 -7.53 19.18
N VAL A 656 -13.77 -6.27 18.87
CA VAL A 656 -13.50 -5.24 19.88
C VAL A 656 -14.82 -4.60 20.31
N LEU A 657 -15.01 -4.38 21.60
CA LEU A 657 -16.06 -3.44 22.06
C LEU A 657 -15.48 -2.04 21.99
N ALA A 658 -16.14 -1.12 21.29
CA ALA A 658 -15.71 0.28 21.17
C ALA A 658 -16.90 1.25 21.18
N ALA A 659 -16.70 2.45 21.72
CA ALA A 659 -17.68 3.52 21.77
C ALA A 659 -16.99 4.89 21.74
N ALA A 660 -17.61 5.88 21.07
CA ALA A 660 -17.05 7.22 20.91
C ALA A 660 -18.06 8.30 21.31
N SER A 661 -17.60 9.34 22.02
CA SER A 661 -18.41 10.49 22.42
C SER A 661 -17.56 11.76 22.51
N GLY A 662 -17.92 12.78 21.72
CA GLY A 662 -17.15 14.03 21.65
C GLY A 662 -15.67 13.77 21.30
N PRO A 663 -14.70 14.27 22.09
CA PRO A 663 -13.26 14.08 21.84
C PRO A 663 -12.73 12.71 22.29
N THR A 664 -13.60 11.80 22.78
CA THR A 664 -13.19 10.52 23.40
C THR A 664 -13.58 9.33 22.54
N LEU A 665 -12.65 8.39 22.39
CA LEU A 665 -12.88 7.01 21.99
C LEU A 665 -12.47 6.07 23.13
N GLU A 666 -13.27 5.05 23.38
CA GLU A 666 -12.98 3.97 24.32
C GLU A 666 -13.10 2.62 23.62
N LEU A 667 -12.27 1.66 24.03
CA LEU A 667 -12.39 0.28 23.59
C LEU A 667 -11.93 -0.73 24.65
N SER A 668 -12.30 -2.00 24.49
CA SER A 668 -11.78 -3.11 25.31
C SER A 668 -11.52 -4.38 24.51
N VAL A 669 -10.39 -5.03 24.80
CA VAL A 669 -9.98 -6.35 24.28
C VAL A 669 -9.99 -7.40 25.40
N ASP A 670 -10.24 -8.68 25.09
CA ASP A 670 -10.02 -9.78 26.04
C ASP A 670 -8.55 -10.22 25.97
N THR A 671 -7.84 -10.16 27.09
CA THR A 671 -6.39 -10.36 27.17
C THR A 671 -5.96 -11.81 27.00
N GLY A 672 -6.91 -12.75 26.85
CA GLY A 672 -6.62 -14.12 26.47
C GLY A 672 -7.20 -14.54 25.12
N ASP A 673 -7.51 -13.58 24.25
CA ASP A 673 -7.47 -13.77 22.78
C ASP A 673 -6.01 -13.68 22.26
N PHE A 674 -5.09 -13.17 23.09
CA PHE A 674 -3.65 -13.04 22.85
C PHE A 674 -2.91 -14.33 23.29
N TRP A 675 -1.88 -14.75 22.54
CA TRP A 675 -1.05 -15.91 22.89
C TRP A 675 -0.18 -15.69 24.16
N THR A 676 0.38 -14.49 24.34
CA THR A 676 1.47 -14.21 25.30
C THR A 676 1.23 -13.04 26.28
N PHE A 677 0.01 -12.48 26.32
CA PHE A 677 -0.26 -11.23 27.05
C PHE A 677 0.26 -11.21 28.50
N SER A 678 1.01 -10.16 28.83
CA SER A 678 1.53 -9.88 30.16
C SER A 678 1.47 -8.39 30.46
N ALA A 679 0.72 -8.01 31.49
CA ALA A 679 0.53 -6.62 31.90
C ALA A 679 1.84 -5.85 32.21
N THR A 680 2.93 -6.57 32.47
CA THR A 680 4.26 -6.04 32.81
C THR A 680 5.28 -6.14 31.67
N ALA A 681 4.95 -6.82 30.56
CA ALA A 681 5.80 -6.93 29.38
C ALA A 681 5.15 -6.30 28.13
N THR A 682 3.90 -6.67 27.84
CA THR A 682 3.15 -6.27 26.64
C THR A 682 3.08 -4.76 26.47
N THR A 683 3.69 -4.26 25.41
CA THR A 683 3.77 -2.84 25.08
C THR A 683 2.66 -2.44 24.12
N VAL A 684 2.08 -1.26 24.37
CA VAL A 684 0.91 -0.74 23.66
C VAL A 684 1.24 0.63 23.06
N LEU A 685 0.86 0.83 21.81
CA LEU A 685 1.03 2.07 21.06
C LEU A 685 -0.28 2.44 20.35
N VAL A 686 -0.61 3.74 20.30
CA VAL A 686 -1.88 4.24 19.74
C VAL A 686 -1.60 5.05 18.48
N ALA A 687 -2.40 4.85 17.44
CA ALA A 687 -2.44 5.69 16.24
C ALA A 687 -3.89 6.03 15.84
N ALA A 688 -4.04 7.10 15.06
CA ALA A 688 -5.29 7.54 14.47
C ALA A 688 -5.00 8.16 13.10
N ASP A 689 -5.65 7.65 12.05
CA ASP A 689 -5.51 8.11 10.67
C ASP A 689 -6.90 8.54 10.16
N ASP A 690 -7.01 9.67 9.45
CA ASP A 690 -8.28 10.13 8.85
C ASP A 690 -8.52 9.50 7.46
N PHE A 691 -9.64 9.83 6.81
CA PHE A 691 -9.94 9.30 5.48
C PHE A 691 -9.03 9.89 4.40
N GLU A 692 -8.70 11.17 4.50
CA GLU A 692 -7.84 11.91 3.58
C GLU A 692 -6.38 11.41 3.59
N GLY A 693 -5.87 10.92 4.73
CA GLY A 693 -4.51 10.41 4.90
C GLY A 693 -3.67 11.12 5.96
N VAL A 694 -4.24 12.01 6.78
CA VAL A 694 -3.54 12.60 7.94
C VAL A 694 -3.39 11.54 9.02
N THR A 695 -2.16 11.35 9.52
CA THR A 695 -1.81 10.30 10.49
C THR A 695 -1.27 10.88 11.80
N ALA A 696 -1.73 10.40 12.94
CA ALA A 696 -1.18 10.70 14.27
C ALA A 696 -0.81 9.42 15.02
N ARG A 697 0.32 9.42 15.75
CA ARG A 697 0.81 8.27 16.52
C ARG A 697 1.40 8.71 17.85
N SER A 698 1.12 7.98 18.94
CA SER A 698 1.66 8.27 20.28
C SER A 698 3.19 8.36 20.25
N SER A 699 3.74 9.31 21.01
CA SER A 699 5.19 9.55 21.04
C SER A 699 5.96 8.54 21.90
N VAL A 700 5.24 7.66 22.58
CA VAL A 700 5.74 6.67 23.55
C VAL A 700 4.90 5.39 23.46
N ALA A 701 5.53 4.25 23.78
CA ALA A 701 4.87 2.96 23.99
C ALA A 701 4.72 2.68 25.50
N VAL A 702 3.52 2.34 25.96
CA VAL A 702 3.18 2.17 27.38
C VAL A 702 2.82 0.73 27.73
N ARG A 703 2.89 0.35 29.02
CA ARG A 703 2.43 -0.96 29.50
C ARG A 703 1.19 -0.84 30.38
N PRO A 704 0.32 -1.85 30.47
CA PRO A 704 -0.86 -1.80 31.34
C PRO A 704 -0.56 -1.63 32.84
N SER A 705 0.52 -2.22 33.37
CA SER A 705 0.85 -2.13 34.81
C SER A 705 1.68 -0.92 35.20
N TYR A 706 2.48 -0.38 34.27
CA TYR A 706 3.45 0.69 34.55
C TYR A 706 3.54 1.62 33.36
N GLY A 707 3.67 2.92 33.64
CA GLY A 707 3.98 3.91 32.62
C GLY A 707 5.34 3.71 31.95
N ALA A 708 5.69 4.65 31.09
CA ALA A 708 6.87 4.59 30.24
C ALA A 708 7.80 5.79 30.47
N ILE A 709 8.97 5.75 29.84
CA ILE A 709 10.01 6.75 30.01
C ILE A 709 10.40 7.29 28.64
N ARG A 710 10.02 8.54 28.37
CA ARG A 710 10.43 9.26 27.16
C ARG A 710 11.81 9.85 27.38
N VAL A 711 12.73 9.61 26.46
CA VAL A 711 14.09 10.17 26.49
C VAL A 711 14.27 11.02 25.24
N ARG A 712 14.13 12.34 25.38
CA ARG A 712 14.34 13.28 24.29
C ARG A 712 15.82 13.59 24.15
N GLN A 713 16.36 13.31 22.98
CA GLN A 713 17.68 13.76 22.55
C GLN A 713 17.62 15.20 22.02
N VAL A 714 18.62 15.99 22.36
CA VAL A 714 18.77 17.40 21.94
C VAL A 714 20.24 17.69 21.64
N PRO A 715 20.67 17.81 20.36
CA PRO A 715 22.03 18.22 20.03
C PRO A 715 22.30 19.65 20.53
N LEU A 716 23.52 19.88 21.01
CA LEU A 716 23.95 21.16 21.60
C LEU A 716 24.91 21.93 20.71
N ILE A 717 25.54 21.27 19.73
CA ILE A 717 26.57 21.82 18.82
C ILE A 717 26.43 21.21 17.42
N ALA A 718 26.76 21.99 16.39
CA ALA A 718 26.89 21.52 15.00
C ALA A 718 28.33 21.16 14.59
N PHE A 719 29.32 21.46 15.45
CA PHE A 719 30.75 21.21 15.21
C PHE A 719 31.41 20.66 16.47
N VAL A 720 32.23 19.63 16.32
CA VAL A 720 33.04 19.07 17.41
C VAL A 720 34.47 19.60 17.29
N PRO A 721 35.04 20.24 18.33
CA PRO A 721 36.44 20.65 18.36
C PRO A 721 37.35 19.47 18.74
N SER A 722 38.66 19.60 18.55
CA SER A 722 39.71 18.67 19.02
C SER A 722 39.79 18.43 20.54
N GLY A 723 38.98 19.11 21.35
CA GLY A 723 38.89 18.91 22.80
C GLY A 723 37.74 18.00 23.24
N THR A 724 37.48 17.97 24.55
CA THR A 724 36.22 17.45 25.11
C THR A 724 35.20 18.56 25.17
N THR A 725 33.98 18.34 24.66
CA THR A 725 32.88 19.31 24.72
C THR A 725 31.56 18.65 25.10
N GLN A 726 30.62 19.42 25.64
CA GLN A 726 29.22 18.99 25.81
C GLN A 726 28.51 19.09 24.47
N ALA A 727 28.03 17.96 23.94
CA ALA A 727 27.58 17.87 22.55
C ALA A 727 26.10 17.45 22.38
N LEU A 728 25.57 16.67 23.32
CA LEU A 728 24.19 16.17 23.30
C LEU A 728 23.60 16.26 24.70
N ARG A 729 22.31 16.59 24.83
CA ARG A 729 21.55 16.46 26.08
C ARG A 729 20.46 15.40 25.92
N LEU A 730 20.26 14.62 26.97
CA LEU A 730 19.19 13.64 27.10
C LEU A 730 18.23 14.14 28.18
N ASP A 731 17.00 14.47 27.80
CA ASP A 731 15.93 14.91 28.71
C ASP A 731 14.96 13.76 28.94
N PHE A 732 14.91 13.26 30.16
CA PHE A 732 14.11 12.12 30.61
C PHE A 732 12.78 12.62 31.20
N THR A 733 11.66 12.00 30.83
CA THR A 733 10.35 12.23 31.46
C THR A 733 9.65 10.89 31.69
N ALA A 734 9.08 10.72 32.90
CA ALA A 734 8.19 9.61 33.21
C ALA A 734 6.77 9.93 32.74
N GLU A 735 6.28 9.17 31.77
CA GLU A 735 4.91 9.24 31.28
C GLU A 735 4.02 8.34 32.14
N GLY A 736 3.27 8.97 33.06
CA GLY A 736 2.39 8.32 34.02
C GLY A 736 2.70 8.68 35.47
N GLN A 737 1.93 8.18 36.44
CA GLN A 737 2.21 8.41 37.85
C GLN A 737 3.16 7.36 38.41
N ILE A 738 4.35 7.78 38.83
CA ILE A 738 5.24 6.95 39.65
C ILE A 738 4.56 6.71 41.01
N PRO A 739 4.38 5.45 41.46
CA PRO A 739 3.76 5.12 42.74
C PRO A 739 4.47 5.76 43.96
N ALA A 740 3.73 5.91 45.06
CA ALA A 740 4.27 6.48 46.29
C ALA A 740 5.28 5.54 46.96
N GLY A 741 6.56 5.93 46.94
CA GLY A 741 7.67 5.12 47.46
C GLY A 741 8.40 4.29 46.39
N ASP A 742 7.97 4.36 45.14
CA ASP A 742 8.64 3.75 43.99
C ASP A 742 9.65 4.72 43.35
N SER A 743 10.63 4.18 42.63
CA SER A 743 11.73 4.92 42.00
C SER A 743 12.21 4.23 40.72
N TRP A 744 12.05 4.90 39.58
CA TRP A 744 12.34 4.34 38.26
C TRP A 744 13.78 4.69 37.86
N SER A 745 14.66 3.69 37.88
CA SER A 745 16.05 3.85 37.42
C SER A 745 16.16 3.68 35.90
N VAL A 746 16.99 4.52 35.28
CA VAL A 746 17.20 4.60 33.84
C VAL A 746 18.70 4.70 33.56
N GLY A 747 19.28 3.60 33.11
CA GLY A 747 20.72 3.43 32.87
C GLY A 747 21.19 2.00 33.17
N PRO A 748 22.36 1.57 32.67
CA PRO A 748 23.32 2.36 31.90
C PRO A 748 22.82 2.76 30.50
N PHE A 749 23.46 3.79 29.94
CA PHE A 749 23.15 4.34 28.62
C PHE A 749 24.01 3.66 27.54
N SER A 750 23.38 3.21 26.45
CA SER A 750 24.06 2.67 25.27
C SER A 750 24.04 3.69 24.15
N PHE A 751 25.20 3.95 23.53
CA PHE A 751 25.35 4.95 22.47
C PHE A 751 25.90 4.30 21.19
N ALA A 752 25.30 4.64 20.05
CA ALA A 752 25.95 4.55 18.75
C ALA A 752 26.80 5.80 18.57
N ALA A 753 28.08 5.63 18.25
CA ALA A 753 29.01 6.73 18.02
C ALA A 753 30.04 6.37 16.95
N THR A 754 30.57 7.37 16.24
CA THR A 754 31.67 7.16 15.29
C THR A 754 32.87 6.51 15.98
N THR A 755 33.38 5.41 15.40
CA THR A 755 34.52 4.66 15.92
C THR A 755 35.73 5.57 16.20
N GLY A 756 36.21 5.58 17.44
CA GLY A 756 37.29 6.45 17.91
C GLY A 756 36.84 7.65 18.75
N LEU A 757 35.53 7.93 18.83
CA LEU A 757 34.99 8.90 19.79
C LEU A 757 34.97 8.34 21.21
N THR A 758 35.36 9.17 22.18
CA THR A 758 35.07 8.92 23.59
C THR A 758 33.79 9.65 23.97
N VAL A 759 32.77 8.91 24.40
CA VAL A 759 31.45 9.42 24.78
C VAL A 759 31.23 9.22 26.28
N VAL A 760 30.97 10.30 27.02
CA VAL A 760 30.88 10.30 28.49
C VAL A 760 29.62 11.04 28.95
N PRO A 761 28.58 10.34 29.44
CA PRO A 761 27.42 10.99 30.04
C PRO A 761 27.76 11.56 31.44
N SER A 762 27.17 12.70 31.80
CA SER A 762 27.41 13.39 33.08
C SER A 762 26.98 12.60 34.32
N ALA A 763 26.17 11.56 34.14
CA ALA A 763 25.86 10.51 35.11
C ALA A 763 25.70 9.18 34.36
N PRO A 764 26.05 8.01 34.95
CA PRO A 764 25.88 6.72 34.28
C PRO A 764 24.42 6.22 34.28
N GLN A 765 23.58 6.77 35.15
CA GLN A 765 22.15 6.48 35.28
C GLN A 765 21.40 7.66 35.91
N VAL A 766 20.09 7.67 35.75
CA VAL A 766 19.13 8.61 36.35
C VAL A 766 18.11 7.84 37.19
N THR A 767 17.58 8.47 38.24
CA THR A 767 16.44 7.93 38.99
C THR A 767 15.30 8.95 39.02
N LEU A 768 14.15 8.56 38.47
CA LEU A 768 12.91 9.34 38.50
C LEU A 768 12.06 8.89 39.71
N THR A 769 11.32 9.82 40.30
CA THR A 769 10.44 9.54 41.45
C THR A 769 9.16 10.37 41.36
N ARG A 770 8.14 10.06 42.19
CA ARG A 770 6.90 10.87 42.25
C ARG A 770 7.13 12.37 42.57
N ALA A 771 8.27 12.74 43.16
CA ALA A 771 8.65 14.13 43.39
C ALA A 771 9.54 14.74 42.27
N THR A 772 10.14 13.88 41.44
CA THR A 772 11.09 14.25 40.38
C THR A 772 10.81 13.38 39.15
N THR A 773 9.75 13.70 38.42
CA THR A 773 9.27 12.92 37.27
C THR A 773 10.05 13.20 35.98
N ALA A 774 10.95 14.18 35.97
CA ALA A 774 11.82 14.51 34.85
C ALA A 774 13.24 14.86 35.32
N ALA A 775 14.24 14.63 34.46
CA ALA A 775 15.65 14.89 34.71
C ALA A 775 16.42 15.05 33.39
N SER A 776 17.67 15.55 33.44
CA SER A 776 18.52 15.68 32.26
C SER A 776 19.94 15.13 32.50
N VAL A 777 20.54 14.55 31.46
CA VAL A 777 21.96 14.16 31.41
C VAL A 777 22.62 14.85 30.23
N THR A 778 23.79 15.45 30.44
CA THR A 778 24.58 16.02 29.34
C THR A 778 25.67 15.04 28.95
N VAL A 779 25.75 14.74 27.67
CA VAL A 779 26.74 13.83 27.09
C VAL A 779 27.90 14.65 26.54
N SER A 780 29.09 14.36 27.04
CA SER A 780 30.34 14.95 26.59
C SER A 780 31.01 14.04 25.56
N VAL A 781 31.60 14.64 24.52
CA VAL A 781 32.27 13.93 23.43
C VAL A 781 33.70 14.45 23.31
N THR A 782 34.66 13.54 23.15
CA THR A 782 36.05 13.85 22.84
C THR A 782 36.42 13.22 21.49
N ALA A 783 36.85 14.04 20.55
CA ALA A 783 37.23 13.62 19.20
C ALA A 783 38.73 13.81 18.98
N ALA A 784 39.54 12.90 19.52
CA ALA A 784 41.00 12.95 19.40
C ALA A 784 41.47 12.24 18.12
N GLY A 785 42.30 12.90 17.31
CA GLY A 785 42.97 12.29 16.15
C GLY A 785 42.16 12.19 14.85
N PHE A 786 40.94 12.73 14.80
CA PHE A 786 40.17 12.86 13.57
C PHE A 786 40.75 13.98 12.66
N PRO A 787 40.64 13.85 11.32
CA PRO A 787 40.98 14.94 10.40
C PRO A 787 39.83 15.98 10.32
N PRO A 788 40.12 17.27 10.10
CA PRO A 788 39.10 18.29 9.84
C PRO A 788 38.17 17.89 8.69
N GLY A 789 36.87 18.12 8.85
CA GLY A 789 35.85 17.63 7.92
C GLY A 789 35.53 16.14 8.07
N ALA A 790 35.90 15.47 9.16
CA ALA A 790 35.41 14.12 9.46
C ALA A 790 33.94 14.16 9.96
N PRO A 791 33.07 13.25 9.49
CA PRO A 791 31.70 13.12 10.00
C PRO A 791 31.68 12.39 11.35
N LEU A 792 31.22 13.08 12.40
CA LEU A 792 31.05 12.52 13.75
C LEU A 792 29.56 12.43 14.12
N THR A 793 29.10 11.24 14.51
CA THR A 793 27.76 10.98 15.04
C THR A 793 27.82 10.50 16.49
N VAL A 794 26.84 10.89 17.31
CA VAL A 794 26.57 10.27 18.63
C VAL A 794 25.06 10.26 18.90
N ALA A 795 24.47 9.08 19.03
CA ALA A 795 23.05 8.91 19.37
C ALA A 795 22.86 7.84 20.46
N LEU A 796 21.91 8.05 21.36
CA LEU A 796 21.46 7.06 22.34
C LEU A 796 20.70 5.94 21.61
N LEU A 797 21.23 4.71 21.67
CA LEU A 797 20.54 3.49 21.20
C LEU A 797 19.44 3.06 22.17
N GLY A 798 19.66 3.28 23.47
CA GLY A 798 18.71 2.96 24.52
C GLY A 798 19.30 3.12 25.92
N ALA A 799 18.46 2.93 26.92
CA ALA A 799 18.84 2.93 28.33
C ALA A 799 18.18 1.76 29.04
N THR A 800 18.93 1.03 29.89
CA THR A 800 18.33 -0.07 30.65
C THR A 800 17.34 0.47 31.69
N SER A 801 16.13 -0.08 31.73
CA SER A 801 15.12 0.20 32.76
C SER A 801 14.13 -0.96 32.84
N PRO A 802 13.49 -1.23 34.00
CA PRO A 802 12.35 -2.16 34.06
C PRO A 802 11.09 -1.62 33.33
N HIS A 803 11.06 -0.33 33.01
CA HIS A 803 9.97 0.33 32.27
C HIS A 803 10.30 0.46 30.78
N PRO A 804 9.31 0.58 29.88
CA PRO A 804 9.55 0.91 28.48
C PRO A 804 10.31 2.24 28.35
N VAL A 805 11.34 2.27 27.52
CA VAL A 805 12.13 3.48 27.23
C VAL A 805 11.98 3.82 25.75
N THR A 806 11.30 4.93 25.43
CA THR A 806 11.18 5.43 24.06
C THR A 806 12.12 6.61 23.85
N VAL A 807 13.10 6.44 22.96
CA VAL A 807 14.04 7.50 22.58
C VAL A 807 13.43 8.33 21.45
N VAL A 808 13.38 9.65 21.61
CA VAL A 808 12.79 10.59 20.65
C VAL A 808 13.73 11.75 20.37
N GLY A 809 13.60 12.42 19.22
CA GLY A 809 14.50 13.50 18.81
C GLY A 809 15.85 13.02 18.29
N GLU A 810 16.60 13.96 17.72
CA GLU A 810 17.82 13.72 16.96
C GLU A 810 19.05 13.51 17.86
N GLY A 811 20.00 12.69 17.38
CA GLY A 811 21.32 12.60 17.98
C GLY A 811 22.20 13.81 17.64
N LEU A 812 23.47 13.71 17.98
CA LEU A 812 24.51 14.61 17.49
C LEU A 812 24.91 14.20 16.06
N GLU A 813 24.78 15.12 15.13
CA GLU A 813 25.34 15.06 13.78
C GLU A 813 26.19 16.31 13.56
N ALA A 814 27.50 16.21 13.77
CA ALA A 814 28.39 17.37 13.78
C ALA A 814 29.73 17.09 13.09
N TYR A 815 30.21 17.98 12.23
CA TYR A 815 31.52 17.82 11.59
C TYR A 815 32.66 18.13 12.57
N PHE A 816 33.79 17.45 12.40
CA PHE A 816 35.00 17.75 13.16
C PHE A 816 35.71 19.00 12.62
N GLU A 817 35.81 20.04 13.46
CA GLU A 817 36.45 21.35 13.25
C GLU A 817 35.99 22.21 12.05
N SER A 818 35.60 21.64 10.92
CA SER A 818 35.19 22.36 9.70
C SER A 818 34.24 21.53 8.83
N ILE A 819 33.44 22.19 7.99
CA ILE A 819 32.66 21.54 6.90
C ILE A 819 33.65 20.99 5.84
N PRO A 820 33.40 19.82 5.22
CA PRO A 820 34.22 19.32 4.10
C PRO A 820 34.16 20.24 2.87
N VAL A 821 35.14 20.10 1.98
CA VAL A 821 35.17 20.78 0.68
C VAL A 821 34.54 19.88 -0.37
N GLY A 822 33.39 20.30 -0.90
CA GLY A 822 32.54 19.47 -1.78
C GLY A 822 31.57 18.59 -0.99
N ILE A 823 30.51 18.15 -1.68
CA ILE A 823 29.42 17.36 -1.09
C ILE A 823 29.91 15.97 -0.67
N ARG A 824 29.40 15.46 0.45
CA ARG A 824 29.62 14.08 0.90
C ARG A 824 28.34 13.43 1.37
N ILE A 825 28.04 12.26 0.81
CA ILE A 825 26.92 11.41 1.23
C ILE A 825 27.27 10.72 2.55
N ASP A 826 27.18 11.47 3.66
CA ASP A 826 27.48 11.01 5.02
C ASP A 826 26.37 11.35 6.05
N GLY A 827 25.20 11.76 5.55
CA GLY A 827 23.94 11.97 6.27
C GLY A 827 23.74 13.42 6.70
N ARG A 828 24.36 14.39 6.01
CA ARG A 828 24.56 15.75 6.51
C ARG A 828 24.30 16.78 5.43
N PHE A 829 23.97 17.99 5.88
CA PHE A 829 23.42 19.02 5.02
C PHE A 829 24.09 20.40 5.23
N ALA A 830 25.22 20.45 5.93
CA ALA A 830 25.96 21.70 6.19
C ALA A 830 26.88 22.10 5.02
N ASP A 831 27.38 21.14 4.26
CA ASP A 831 28.01 21.30 2.94
C ASP A 831 26.98 21.70 1.86
N TRP A 832 25.75 21.17 1.96
CA TRP A 832 24.62 21.57 1.11
C TRP A 832 24.12 23.01 1.29
N ALA A 833 24.56 23.73 2.33
CA ALA A 833 24.08 25.07 2.71
C ALA A 833 24.31 26.21 1.69
N SER A 834 24.83 25.92 0.50
CA SER A 834 24.92 26.84 -0.65
C SER A 834 24.41 26.26 -1.98
N GLY A 835 23.93 25.02 -1.99
CA GLY A 835 23.35 24.32 -3.15
C GLY A 835 21.88 23.92 -2.98
N GLU A 836 21.31 24.08 -1.78
CA GLU A 836 19.88 23.92 -1.53
C GLU A 836 19.08 25.14 -2.02
N VAL A 837 17.88 24.85 -2.55
CA VAL A 837 16.81 25.76 -2.92
C VAL A 837 15.63 25.48 -1.97
N PRO A 838 15.01 26.49 -1.34
CA PRO A 838 13.77 26.27 -0.60
C PRO A 838 12.66 25.90 -1.59
N ASP A 839 11.68 25.09 -1.18
CA ASP A 839 10.49 25.00 -2.01
C ASP A 839 9.69 26.31 -1.99
N ALA A 840 9.00 26.55 -3.10
CA ALA A 840 8.44 27.83 -3.47
C ALA A 840 7.04 27.74 -4.09
N ASP A 841 6.53 26.52 -4.33
CA ASP A 841 5.09 26.35 -4.51
C ASP A 841 4.37 26.32 -3.15
N GLY A 842 3.05 26.56 -3.17
CA GLY A 842 2.24 26.81 -1.98
C GLY A 842 1.28 25.68 -1.63
N THR A 843 1.46 24.50 -2.20
CA THR A 843 0.51 23.38 -2.14
C THR A 843 0.53 22.73 -0.75
N PRO A 844 -0.53 22.84 0.09
CA PRO A 844 -0.45 22.36 1.47
C PRO A 844 -0.56 20.82 1.55
N VAL A 845 0.56 20.13 1.75
CA VAL A 845 0.58 18.67 1.88
C VAL A 845 0.20 18.25 3.32
N PRO A 846 -0.90 17.50 3.55
CA PRO A 846 -1.42 17.30 4.91
C PRO A 846 -0.52 16.52 5.87
N ARG A 847 0.42 15.71 5.34
CA ARG A 847 1.46 15.01 6.10
C ARG A 847 2.83 15.70 5.94
N PRO A 848 3.38 16.36 6.98
CA PRO A 848 4.70 17.00 6.90
C PRO A 848 5.87 16.07 6.53
N SER A 849 5.74 14.75 6.67
CA SER A 849 6.74 13.77 6.23
C SER A 849 6.86 13.63 4.70
N LEU A 850 5.94 14.24 3.95
CA LEU A 850 5.90 14.27 2.48
C LEU A 850 6.06 15.70 1.90
N ASP A 851 5.59 16.71 2.65
CA ASP A 851 5.71 18.17 2.39
C ASP A 851 7.17 18.62 2.20
N ILE A 852 7.60 18.94 0.97
CA ILE A 852 8.99 19.29 0.63
C ILE A 852 9.29 20.73 1.09
N ALA A 853 10.26 20.86 1.98
CA ALA A 853 10.74 22.13 2.54
C ALA A 853 12.08 22.59 1.92
N GLY A 854 12.57 21.90 0.88
CA GLY A 854 13.78 22.26 0.15
C GLY A 854 14.40 21.08 -0.62
N TYR A 855 15.11 21.40 -1.69
CA TYR A 855 15.77 20.44 -2.57
C TYR A 855 17.05 21.02 -3.17
N GLY A 856 17.97 20.17 -3.60
CA GLY A 856 19.27 20.61 -4.10
C GLY A 856 19.94 19.57 -4.98
N GLY A 857 20.84 19.99 -5.86
CA GLY A 857 21.48 19.08 -6.80
C GLY A 857 22.58 19.71 -7.62
N THR A 858 23.56 18.89 -7.99
CA THR A 858 24.69 19.29 -8.84
C THR A 858 25.23 18.11 -9.64
N ALA A 859 25.66 18.36 -10.87
CA ALA A 859 26.18 17.35 -11.77
C ALA A 859 27.46 17.89 -12.43
N ASN A 860 28.59 17.23 -12.18
CA ASN A 860 29.88 17.61 -12.76
C ASN A 860 30.87 16.42 -12.74
N ALA A 861 32.14 16.65 -13.08
CA ALA A 861 33.16 15.62 -13.15
C ALA A 861 33.49 14.91 -11.81
N SER A 862 33.07 15.45 -10.66
CA SER A 862 33.20 14.76 -9.35
C SER A 862 31.97 13.91 -9.00
N GLY A 863 30.92 13.87 -9.82
CA GLY A 863 29.72 13.06 -9.65
C GLY A 863 28.41 13.82 -9.89
N THR A 864 27.30 13.09 -9.81
CA THR A 864 25.94 13.65 -9.77
C THR A 864 25.38 13.45 -8.37
N PHE A 865 25.04 14.54 -7.69
CA PHE A 865 24.61 14.59 -6.29
C PHE A 865 23.25 15.28 -6.20
N PHE A 866 22.43 14.85 -5.23
CA PHE A 866 21.08 15.36 -5.00
C PHE A 866 20.74 15.35 -3.50
N MET A 867 19.83 16.24 -3.07
CA MET A 867 19.22 16.21 -1.74
C MET A 867 17.77 16.71 -1.76
N VAL A 868 17.00 16.26 -0.78
CA VAL A 868 15.62 16.69 -0.51
C VAL A 868 15.39 16.74 1.00
N ARG A 869 14.70 17.77 1.49
CA ARG A 869 14.24 17.94 2.87
C ARG A 869 12.73 18.09 2.87
N VAL A 870 12.06 17.43 3.81
CA VAL A 870 10.63 17.65 4.11
C VAL A 870 10.44 18.42 5.42
N ALA A 871 9.26 19.00 5.63
CA ALA A 871 8.93 19.79 6.82
C ALA A 871 8.86 18.95 8.13
N GLY A 872 8.59 17.66 8.00
CA GLY A 872 8.49 16.68 9.08
C GLY A 872 9.58 15.62 9.03
N ARG A 873 9.25 14.39 9.45
CA ARG A 873 10.21 13.28 9.51
C ARG A 873 10.16 12.45 8.23
N LEU A 874 11.19 12.54 7.41
CA LEU A 874 11.27 11.84 6.12
C LEU A 874 11.31 10.32 6.31
N GLY A 875 10.41 9.59 5.65
CA GLY A 875 10.32 8.13 5.77
C GLY A 875 9.70 7.67 7.09
N GLU A 876 8.81 8.47 7.69
CA GLU A 876 8.04 8.10 8.89
C GLU A 876 7.10 6.91 8.61
N GLY A 877 6.49 6.90 7.42
CA GLY A 877 5.46 5.96 7.01
C GLY A 877 4.09 6.23 7.66
N SER A 878 3.03 5.67 7.06
CA SER A 878 1.73 5.56 7.71
C SER A 878 1.73 4.34 8.64
N PRO A 879 1.16 4.44 9.86
CA PRO A 879 1.04 3.29 10.75
C PRO A 879 0.05 2.24 10.23
N ALA A 880 -0.99 2.65 9.48
CA ALA A 880 -2.08 1.79 9.04
C ALA A 880 -2.55 2.13 7.60
N PRO A 881 -1.80 1.71 6.56
CA PRO A 881 -2.04 2.11 5.16
C PRO A 881 -3.33 1.52 4.56
N GLN A 882 -4.47 2.16 4.84
CA GLN A 882 -5.78 1.86 4.27
C GLN A 882 -6.74 3.05 4.32
N ARG A 883 -7.59 3.21 3.30
CA ARG A 883 -8.81 4.04 3.39
C ARG A 883 -10.04 3.13 3.48
N VAL A 884 -10.92 3.38 4.44
CA VAL A 884 -12.18 2.62 4.59
C VAL A 884 -13.36 3.53 4.25
N VAL A 885 -14.07 3.23 3.16
CA VAL A 885 -15.24 4.02 2.73
C VAL A 885 -16.53 3.57 3.43
N PRO A 886 -17.45 4.50 3.76
CA PRO A 886 -18.82 4.16 4.13
C PRO A 886 -19.50 3.34 3.02
N SER A 887 -20.05 2.18 3.38
CA SER A 887 -20.84 1.37 2.43
C SER A 887 -22.09 2.14 1.98
N PRO A 888 -22.32 2.35 0.67
CA PRO A 888 -23.44 3.14 0.19
C PRO A 888 -24.80 2.61 0.69
N GLY A 889 -25.55 3.46 1.38
CA GLY A 889 -26.88 3.14 1.89
C GLY A 889 -27.82 2.69 0.78
N GLY A 890 -28.21 1.41 0.81
CA GLY A 890 -28.75 0.71 -0.35
C GLY A 890 -30.02 1.34 -0.96
N SER A 891 -29.87 1.91 -2.16
CA SER A 891 -30.95 2.04 -3.14
C SER A 891 -30.51 1.33 -4.44
N GLY A 892 -31.45 0.64 -5.09
CA GLY A 892 -31.11 -0.32 -6.14
C GLY A 892 -30.83 0.33 -7.51
N GLY A 893 -29.58 0.29 -7.95
CA GLY A 893 -29.15 0.63 -9.31
C GLY A 893 -27.84 -0.08 -9.64
N GLY A 894 -27.74 -0.70 -10.82
CA GLY A 894 -26.57 -1.48 -11.19
C GLY A 894 -25.44 -0.60 -11.75
N GLY A 895 -24.38 -0.42 -10.96
CA GLY A 895 -23.06 0.01 -11.43
C GLY A 895 -22.05 -1.13 -11.28
N GLY A 896 -21.05 -1.20 -12.15
CA GLY A 896 -19.96 -2.18 -12.03
C GLY A 896 -19.11 -1.96 -10.77
N PRO A 897 -18.31 -2.95 -10.34
CA PRO A 897 -17.38 -2.75 -9.23
C PRO A 897 -16.42 -1.62 -9.58
N ALA A 898 -16.27 -0.65 -8.66
CA ALA A 898 -15.25 0.37 -8.78
C ALA A 898 -13.88 -0.32 -8.88
N MET A 899 -13.06 0.11 -9.84
CA MET A 899 -11.69 -0.36 -9.95
C MET A 899 -10.89 0.26 -8.79
N ALA A 900 -10.78 -0.48 -7.68
CA ALA A 900 -10.04 -0.05 -6.51
C ALA A 900 -8.59 0.31 -6.91
N PRO A 901 -8.00 1.38 -6.34
CA PRO A 901 -6.57 1.62 -6.46
C PRO A 901 -5.79 0.36 -6.06
N ALA A 902 -4.67 0.10 -6.73
CA ALA A 902 -3.83 -1.05 -6.40
C ALA A 902 -3.36 -0.91 -4.94
N PRO A 903 -3.70 -1.85 -4.03
CA PRO A 903 -3.34 -1.70 -2.63
C PRO A 903 -1.83 -1.80 -2.48
N ARG A 904 -1.16 -0.69 -2.13
CA ARG A 904 0.22 -0.76 -1.66
C ARG A 904 0.22 -1.54 -0.34
N VAL A 905 1.07 -2.56 -0.29
CA VAL A 905 1.06 -3.58 0.78
C VAL A 905 1.75 -3.08 2.05
N THR A 906 2.55 -2.02 1.93
CA THR A 906 3.40 -1.44 2.95
C THR A 906 3.05 0.02 3.20
N GLY A 907 3.19 0.47 4.45
CA GLY A 907 2.98 1.87 4.86
C GLY A 907 4.20 2.75 4.62
N GLU A 908 5.02 2.45 3.61
CA GLU A 908 6.23 3.20 3.30
C GLU A 908 5.91 4.58 2.69
N ASP A 909 6.62 5.61 3.14
CA ASP A 909 6.80 6.83 2.37
C ASP A 909 7.91 6.59 1.33
N LEU A 910 7.81 7.24 0.17
CA LEU A 910 8.78 7.19 -0.91
C LEU A 910 9.34 8.59 -1.16
N ALA A 911 10.62 8.66 -1.50
CA ALA A 911 11.25 9.83 -2.10
C ALA A 911 11.90 9.41 -3.42
N ARG A 912 11.54 10.07 -4.52
CA ARG A 912 12.11 9.85 -5.85
C ARG A 912 12.89 11.06 -6.31
N VAL A 913 13.99 10.79 -7.02
CA VAL A 913 14.77 11.81 -7.72
C VAL A 913 14.92 11.38 -9.17
N TYR A 914 14.25 12.13 -10.04
CA TYR A 914 14.30 11.96 -11.48
C TYR A 914 15.45 12.81 -12.04
N VAL A 915 16.36 12.19 -12.77
CA VAL A 915 17.53 12.85 -13.36
C VAL A 915 17.49 12.67 -14.89
N ASP A 916 17.39 13.81 -15.57
CA ASP A 916 17.62 14.00 -17.00
C ASP A 916 19.10 14.37 -17.15
N ALA A 917 19.91 13.46 -17.70
CA ALA A 917 21.35 13.63 -17.77
C ALA A 917 21.77 14.63 -18.86
N ASN A 918 20.98 14.68 -19.95
CA ASN A 918 21.27 15.44 -21.15
C ASN A 918 20.02 16.16 -21.65
N ALA A 919 19.87 17.42 -21.25
CA ALA A 919 18.70 18.25 -21.58
C ALA A 919 18.53 18.57 -23.09
N THR A 920 19.41 18.05 -23.96
CA THR A 920 19.43 18.31 -25.40
C THR A 920 18.84 17.18 -26.27
N ASP A 921 18.50 16.02 -25.68
CA ASP A 921 17.81 14.95 -26.41
C ASP A 921 16.36 14.73 -25.93
N ALA A 922 15.68 13.76 -26.55
CA ALA A 922 14.25 13.49 -26.37
C ALA A 922 13.94 12.07 -25.87
N ALA A 923 14.97 11.32 -25.43
CA ALA A 923 14.81 10.09 -24.66
C ALA A 923 14.35 10.42 -23.22
N GLY A 924 14.22 9.42 -22.35
CA GLY A 924 13.80 9.59 -20.96
C GLY A 924 12.28 9.58 -20.71
N PHE A 925 11.91 9.42 -19.44
CA PHE A 925 10.54 9.44 -18.92
C PHE A 925 10.05 10.88 -18.71
N PRO A 926 8.90 11.30 -19.29
CA PRO A 926 8.39 12.65 -19.12
C PRO A 926 7.86 12.87 -17.69
N VAL A 927 8.49 13.78 -16.94
CA VAL A 927 8.13 14.12 -15.55
C VAL A 927 8.51 15.57 -15.25
N GLY A 928 7.64 16.35 -14.60
CA GLY A 928 7.90 17.75 -14.19
C GLY A 928 8.34 18.74 -15.30
N GLY A 929 8.28 18.36 -16.58
CA GLY A 929 8.83 19.15 -17.70
C GLY A 929 10.26 18.77 -18.14
N ILE A 930 10.88 17.77 -17.50
CA ILE A 930 12.12 17.11 -17.97
C ILE A 930 11.80 15.77 -18.65
N ARG A 931 12.84 15.13 -19.21
CA ARG A 931 12.76 13.71 -19.59
C ARG A 931 13.85 12.93 -18.89
N ALA A 932 13.48 12.19 -17.86
CA ALA A 932 14.44 11.55 -16.97
C ALA A 932 15.02 10.24 -17.55
N ASP A 933 16.34 10.19 -17.71
CA ASP A 933 17.09 8.99 -18.06
C ASP A 933 17.21 8.02 -16.88
N VAL A 934 17.21 8.59 -15.67
CA VAL A 934 17.49 7.89 -14.41
C VAL A 934 16.45 8.28 -13.37
N MET A 935 16.04 7.30 -12.57
CA MET A 935 15.23 7.51 -11.37
C MET A 935 15.95 6.85 -10.20
N VAL A 936 16.17 7.61 -9.13
CA VAL A 936 16.41 7.05 -7.80
C VAL A 936 15.06 6.94 -7.09
N GLU A 937 14.79 5.82 -6.45
CA GLU A 937 13.69 5.66 -5.49
C GLU A 937 14.28 5.20 -4.15
N VAL A 938 13.98 5.96 -3.10
CA VAL A 938 14.26 5.61 -1.70
C VAL A 938 12.92 5.41 -1.01
N ARG A 939 12.79 4.32 -0.26
CA ARG A 939 11.62 4.00 0.56
C ARG A 939 11.97 4.09 2.02
N GLY A 940 11.03 4.50 2.86
CA GLY A 940 11.22 4.52 4.30
C GLY A 940 9.96 4.32 5.12
N ALA A 941 10.15 3.71 6.29
CA ALA A 941 9.14 3.56 7.32
C ALA A 941 9.81 3.67 8.71
N ASN A 942 9.05 4.11 9.71
CA ASN A 942 9.51 4.36 11.08
C ASN A 942 10.75 5.28 11.18
N GLY A 943 10.94 6.17 10.20
CA GLY A 943 12.05 7.11 10.11
C GLY A 943 13.37 6.51 9.61
N ARG A 944 13.34 5.33 8.96
CA ARG A 944 14.52 4.61 8.43
C ARG A 944 14.37 4.35 6.93
N ILE A 945 15.48 4.26 6.20
CA ILE A 945 15.47 3.72 4.82
C ILE A 945 15.19 2.22 4.89
N THR A 946 14.18 1.76 4.16
CA THR A 946 13.80 0.34 4.02
C THR A 946 14.34 -0.25 2.71
N ARG A 947 14.41 0.57 1.65
CA ARG A 947 14.96 0.22 0.34
C ARG A 947 15.54 1.45 -0.34
N GLN A 948 16.65 1.26 -1.04
CA GLN A 948 17.17 2.20 -2.04
C GLN A 948 17.24 1.48 -3.39
N SER A 949 16.95 2.17 -4.49
CA SER A 949 17.01 1.59 -5.84
C SER A 949 17.28 2.67 -6.89
N ALA A 950 18.10 2.35 -7.87
CA ALA A 950 18.33 3.18 -9.05
C ALA A 950 17.82 2.46 -10.29
N PHE A 951 17.22 3.20 -11.21
CA PHE A 951 16.63 2.72 -12.45
C PHE A 951 17.16 3.53 -13.63
N ARG A 952 17.21 2.92 -14.81
CA ARG A 952 17.42 3.62 -16.09
C ARG A 952 16.17 3.49 -16.96
N TRP A 953 15.88 4.53 -17.74
CA TRP A 953 14.79 4.51 -18.71
C TRP A 953 15.22 3.81 -19.99
N GLN A 954 14.51 2.73 -20.36
CA GLN A 954 14.73 1.96 -21.58
C GLN A 954 13.36 1.62 -22.22
N ALA A 955 12.59 2.67 -22.55
CA ALA A 955 11.15 2.58 -22.84
C ALA A 955 10.31 1.96 -21.68
N GLY A 956 10.80 2.15 -20.46
CA GLY A 956 10.30 1.61 -19.21
C GLY A 956 11.38 1.75 -18.13
N TRP A 957 11.02 1.75 -16.85
CA TRP A 957 11.99 1.80 -15.76
C TRP A 957 12.62 0.43 -15.52
N VAL A 958 13.90 0.28 -15.87
CA VAL A 958 14.68 -0.96 -15.68
C VAL A 958 15.63 -0.78 -14.48
N PRO A 959 15.65 -1.70 -13.50
CA PRO A 959 16.60 -1.64 -12.38
C PRO A 959 18.06 -1.59 -12.86
N ALA A 960 18.81 -0.63 -12.33
CA ALA A 960 20.17 -0.32 -12.77
C ALA A 960 21.14 -0.24 -11.57
N PRO A 961 21.35 -1.35 -10.81
CA PRO A 961 22.19 -1.36 -9.61
C PRO A 961 23.67 -0.96 -9.88
N ALA A 962 24.14 -1.13 -11.11
CA ALA A 962 25.47 -0.70 -11.56
C ALA A 962 25.66 0.84 -11.58
N LEU A 963 24.62 1.64 -11.31
CA LEU A 963 24.69 3.10 -11.19
C LEU A 963 25.41 3.60 -9.92
N GLY A 964 25.92 2.73 -9.05
CA GLY A 964 26.74 3.15 -7.90
C GLY A 964 26.00 4.13 -6.97
N LEU A 965 24.73 3.84 -6.66
CA LEU A 965 23.87 4.67 -5.82
C LEU A 965 24.37 4.66 -4.36
N GLN A 966 24.67 5.84 -3.83
CA GLN A 966 24.84 6.08 -2.39
C GLN A 966 23.71 6.99 -1.92
N VAL A 967 23.16 6.72 -0.73
CA VAL A 967 22.16 7.58 -0.07
C VAL A 967 22.40 7.61 1.44
N ALA A 968 22.11 8.75 2.07
CA ALA A 968 22.16 8.93 3.51
C ALA A 968 21.07 9.93 3.96
N LYS A 969 20.56 9.81 5.18
CA LYS A 969 19.52 10.69 5.73
C LYS A 969 19.78 11.05 7.20
N ASN A 970 19.30 12.22 7.61
CA ASN A 970 19.02 12.51 9.01
C ASN A 970 17.51 12.34 9.28
N ALA A 971 16.90 13.03 10.26
CA ALA A 971 15.46 12.89 10.49
C ALA A 971 14.60 13.49 9.37
N THR A 972 14.95 14.67 8.85
CA THR A 972 14.10 15.48 7.96
C THR A 972 14.56 15.53 6.50
N ALA A 973 15.82 15.19 6.22
CA ALA A 973 16.40 15.28 4.89
C ALA A 973 17.12 13.98 4.46
N LEU A 974 17.21 13.80 3.14
CA LEU A 974 17.89 12.73 2.42
C LEU A 974 18.84 13.37 1.40
N GLU A 975 20.04 12.84 1.30
CA GLU A 975 20.98 13.12 0.22
C GLU A 975 21.40 11.82 -0.48
N GLY A 976 21.90 11.95 -1.70
CA GLY A 976 22.51 10.84 -2.40
C GLY A 976 23.35 11.25 -3.59
N SER A 977 24.07 10.27 -4.12
CA SER A 977 24.89 10.40 -5.32
C SER A 977 24.65 9.22 -6.26
N VAL A 978 24.76 9.49 -7.56
CA VAL A 978 24.58 8.51 -8.62
C VAL A 978 25.70 8.64 -9.65
N SER A 979 26.27 7.49 -10.03
CA SER A 979 27.44 7.40 -10.90
C SER A 979 27.03 7.46 -12.37
N LEU A 980 26.93 8.68 -12.90
CA LEU A 980 26.70 8.97 -14.32
C LEU A 980 28.01 9.31 -15.02
N ASP A 981 28.10 9.01 -16.32
CA ASP A 981 29.28 9.35 -17.14
C ASP A 981 29.37 10.87 -17.31
N PRO A 982 30.45 11.55 -16.86
CA PRO A 982 30.61 12.99 -17.04
C PRO A 982 30.57 13.45 -18.50
N ALA A 983 30.79 12.56 -19.47
CA ALA A 983 30.68 12.89 -20.90
C ALA A 983 29.23 13.12 -21.37
N VAL A 984 28.21 12.67 -20.63
CA VAL A 984 26.78 12.90 -20.96
C VAL A 984 26.10 13.96 -20.09
N LEU A 985 26.76 14.49 -19.07
CA LEU A 985 26.21 15.51 -18.14
C LEU A 985 26.17 16.90 -18.79
N ASN A 986 25.17 17.14 -19.64
CA ASN A 986 25.02 18.38 -20.42
C ASN A 986 23.69 19.07 -20.10
N GLY A 987 23.76 20.10 -19.25
CA GLY A 987 22.57 20.82 -18.77
C GLY A 987 21.67 20.00 -17.85
N THR A 988 22.23 18.97 -17.20
CA THR A 988 21.55 17.99 -16.34
C THR A 988 20.46 18.61 -15.46
N ARG A 989 19.25 18.05 -15.54
CA ARG A 989 18.05 18.55 -14.84
C ARG A 989 17.54 17.51 -13.84
N MET A 990 16.93 17.99 -12.75
CA MET A 990 16.37 17.14 -11.70
C MET A 990 14.95 17.57 -11.32
N VAL A 991 14.12 16.59 -10.99
CA VAL A 991 12.80 16.77 -10.37
C VAL A 991 12.73 15.83 -9.18
N PHE A 992 12.26 16.31 -8.04
CA PHE A 992 12.15 15.55 -6.80
C PHE A 992 10.66 15.33 -6.52
N GLU A 993 10.32 14.16 -6.00
CA GLU A 993 8.95 13.78 -5.66
C GLU A 993 8.98 13.04 -4.32
N THR A 994 7.97 13.21 -3.47
CA THR A 994 7.65 12.22 -2.43
C THR A 994 6.23 11.70 -2.64
N ASP A 995 5.97 10.44 -2.30
CA ASP A 995 4.61 9.89 -2.27
C ASP A 995 4.41 8.85 -1.17
N ASP A 996 3.18 8.50 -0.86
CA ASP A 996 2.85 7.37 0.02
C ASP A 996 1.88 6.36 -0.60
N TRP A 997 1.46 5.39 0.21
CA TRP A 997 0.48 4.35 -0.14
C TRP A 997 -0.87 4.89 -0.63
N SER A 998 -1.25 6.12 -0.23
CA SER A 998 -2.54 6.74 -0.49
C SER A 998 -2.57 7.55 -1.78
N GLY A 999 -1.40 7.81 -2.37
CA GLY A 999 -1.20 8.70 -3.52
C GLY A 999 -1.15 10.19 -3.16
N GLN A 1000 -1.08 10.54 -1.88
CA GLN A 1000 -0.64 11.87 -1.46
C GLN A 1000 0.89 11.95 -1.50
N GLY A 1001 1.41 13.17 -1.64
CA GLY A 1001 2.80 13.42 -1.95
C GLY A 1001 3.03 14.88 -2.34
N ASP A 1002 4.24 15.15 -2.81
CA ASP A 1002 4.71 16.47 -3.23
C ASP A 1002 5.69 16.34 -4.41
N ALA A 1003 5.84 17.36 -5.26
CA ALA A 1003 6.69 17.30 -6.44
C ALA A 1003 7.26 18.67 -6.87
N THR A 1004 8.59 18.80 -6.82
CA THR A 1004 9.29 20.08 -7.00
C THR A 1004 9.26 20.58 -8.44
N THR A 1005 9.47 21.89 -8.60
CA THR A 1005 9.84 22.46 -9.92
C THR A 1005 11.18 21.92 -10.43
N VAL A 1006 11.49 22.14 -11.72
CA VAL A 1006 12.72 21.64 -12.34
C VAL A 1006 13.96 22.36 -11.82
N LEU A 1007 14.82 21.63 -11.11
CA LEU A 1007 16.17 22.07 -10.80
C LEU A 1007 17.08 21.91 -12.02
N VAL A 1008 17.69 22.99 -12.49
CA VAL A 1008 18.74 22.94 -13.53
C VAL A 1008 20.11 23.05 -12.88
N THR A 1009 20.93 22.00 -12.98
CA THR A 1009 22.28 22.03 -12.42
C THR A 1009 23.23 22.83 -13.32
N ARG A 1010 24.19 23.54 -12.73
CA ARG A 1010 25.06 24.48 -13.47
C ARG A 1010 26.33 23.80 -13.98
N SER A 1011 26.39 23.51 -15.27
CA SER A 1011 27.67 23.29 -15.98
C SER A 1011 28.38 24.63 -16.27
N GLU A 1012 29.69 24.73 -16.03
CA GLU A 1012 30.49 25.93 -16.35
C GLU A 1012 30.79 26.10 -17.86
N ALA A 1013 29.76 26.09 -18.72
CA ALA A 1013 29.86 26.60 -20.10
C ALA A 1013 28.49 26.80 -20.78
N GLY A 1014 28.37 27.86 -21.57
CA GLY A 1014 27.40 27.96 -22.67
C GLY A 1014 26.05 28.61 -22.33
N ARG A 1015 25.56 29.44 -23.25
CA ARG A 1015 24.17 29.94 -23.28
C ARG A 1015 23.45 29.33 -24.49
N GLY A 1016 22.21 28.88 -24.32
CA GLY A 1016 21.32 28.58 -25.44
C GLY A 1016 20.11 27.75 -25.04
N THR A 1017 18.93 28.35 -25.05
CA THR A 1017 17.65 27.65 -24.91
C THR A 1017 17.03 27.35 -26.27
N ARG A 1018 16.45 26.16 -26.43
CA ARG A 1018 15.47 25.84 -27.48
C ARG A 1018 14.41 24.91 -26.91
N SER A 1019 13.18 25.15 -27.32
CA SER A 1019 11.97 24.36 -27.03
C SER A 1019 11.61 23.45 -28.21
N GLU A 1020 10.46 22.75 -28.10
CA GLU A 1020 9.93 21.65 -28.94
C GLU A 1020 10.44 20.25 -28.54
N GLY A 1021 9.59 19.22 -28.48
CA GLY A 1021 8.13 19.17 -28.69
C GLY A 1021 7.53 17.83 -28.23
N GLY A 1022 6.20 17.72 -28.16
CA GLY A 1022 5.50 16.52 -27.69
C GLY A 1022 4.23 16.19 -28.47
N PHE A 1023 3.65 15.02 -28.20
CA PHE A 1023 2.34 14.59 -28.65
C PHE A 1023 1.60 13.92 -27.47
N GLU A 1024 0.33 14.30 -27.26
CA GLU A 1024 -0.55 13.87 -26.14
C GLU A 1024 -1.49 12.71 -26.57
N LEU A 1025 -2.36 12.10 -25.74
CA LEU A 1025 -3.66 12.59 -25.21
C LEU A 1025 -4.38 11.42 -24.46
N ARG A 1026 -5.37 11.57 -23.53
CA ARG A 1026 -5.99 12.71 -22.80
C ARG A 1026 -6.24 12.27 -21.34
N GLY A 1027 -6.46 13.23 -20.42
CA GLY A 1027 -7.19 13.00 -19.15
C GLY A 1027 -6.62 13.80 -17.97
N ASN A 1028 -7.34 14.83 -17.51
CA ASN A 1028 -6.87 15.76 -16.48
C ASN A 1028 -7.21 15.32 -15.04
N PRO A 1029 -6.29 15.48 -14.07
CA PRO A 1029 -6.59 15.63 -12.65
C PRO A 1029 -6.14 17.00 -12.09
N GLY A 1030 -7.08 17.95 -11.96
CA GLY A 1030 -7.06 19.04 -10.97
C GLY A 1030 -5.88 20.05 -10.96
N GLY A 1031 -6.03 21.17 -11.66
CA GLY A 1031 -5.17 22.35 -11.48
C GLY A 1031 -5.53 23.51 -12.41
N ALA A 1032 -5.36 24.75 -11.95
CA ALA A 1032 -5.57 25.96 -12.75
C ALA A 1032 -4.46 26.13 -13.80
N GLN A 1033 -4.83 26.44 -15.05
CA GLN A 1033 -3.87 26.53 -16.17
C GLN A 1033 -3.40 27.97 -16.37
N THR A 1034 -2.10 28.24 -16.26
CA THR A 1034 -1.53 29.60 -16.47
C THR A 1034 -1.05 29.81 -17.90
N LEU A 1035 -1.40 30.95 -18.48
CA LEU A 1035 -0.86 31.49 -19.73
C LEU A 1035 -0.15 32.82 -19.44
N LEU A 1036 0.93 33.12 -20.18
CA LEU A 1036 1.63 34.40 -20.06
C LEU A 1036 1.17 35.37 -21.16
N ALA A 1037 1.09 36.66 -20.85
CA ALA A 1037 0.79 37.74 -21.79
C ALA A 1037 1.99 38.71 -21.99
N PRO A 1038 3.12 38.24 -22.55
CA PRO A 1038 4.34 39.04 -22.75
C PRO A 1038 4.12 40.25 -23.69
N PRO A 1039 4.91 41.33 -23.53
CA PRO A 1039 4.85 42.48 -24.43
C PRO A 1039 5.26 42.14 -25.87
N LEU A 1040 4.34 42.26 -26.81
CA LEU A 1040 4.54 41.90 -28.22
C LEU A 1040 5.32 42.99 -28.97
N THR A 1041 6.37 42.62 -29.71
CA THR A 1041 7.23 43.60 -30.42
C THR A 1041 6.91 43.77 -31.90
N GLY A 1042 6.24 42.80 -32.53
CA GLY A 1042 5.78 42.88 -33.93
C GLY A 1042 4.52 43.75 -34.09
N ALA A 1043 4.22 44.13 -35.33
CA ALA A 1043 2.98 44.84 -35.66
C ALA A 1043 1.82 43.85 -35.78
N LEU A 1044 0.70 44.14 -35.10
CA LEU A 1044 -0.51 43.31 -35.08
C LEU A 1044 -1.59 43.87 -36.00
N GLY A 1045 -2.26 42.98 -36.73
CA GLY A 1045 -3.50 43.25 -37.46
C GLY A 1045 -4.72 43.29 -36.53
N MET A 1046 -5.91 43.17 -37.10
CA MET A 1046 -7.16 42.84 -36.40
C MET A 1046 -8.06 42.17 -37.45
N ASP A 1047 -7.57 41.08 -38.03
CA ASP A 1047 -8.10 40.46 -39.24
C ASP A 1047 -8.44 38.97 -39.07
N GLY A 1048 -8.22 38.40 -37.88
CA GLY A 1048 -8.47 36.99 -37.58
C GLY A 1048 -7.29 36.06 -37.89
N SER A 1049 -6.17 36.59 -38.39
CA SER A 1049 -4.97 35.80 -38.70
C SER A 1049 -4.12 35.51 -37.46
N CYS A 1050 -4.35 34.36 -36.83
CA CYS A 1050 -3.52 33.96 -35.68
C CYS A 1050 -2.06 33.63 -36.02
N ASP A 1051 -1.69 33.51 -37.31
CA ASP A 1051 -0.31 33.20 -37.74
C ASP A 1051 0.51 34.43 -38.14
N ASP A 1052 0.01 35.63 -37.79
CA ASP A 1052 0.69 36.89 -38.00
C ASP A 1052 2.01 37.03 -37.24
N ALA A 1053 2.97 37.70 -37.89
CA ALA A 1053 4.30 37.97 -37.34
C ALA A 1053 4.29 38.91 -36.11
N GLY A 1054 3.14 39.45 -35.71
CA GLY A 1054 2.95 40.14 -34.44
C GLY A 1054 2.91 39.20 -33.22
N TYR A 1055 2.48 37.95 -33.40
CA TYR A 1055 2.35 36.95 -32.32
C TYR A 1055 3.60 36.07 -32.13
N THR A 1056 4.75 36.39 -32.74
CA THR A 1056 6.00 35.61 -32.57
C THR A 1056 6.50 35.56 -31.13
N ASP A 1057 6.24 36.63 -30.38
CA ASP A 1057 6.74 36.83 -29.02
C ASP A 1057 5.67 36.49 -27.97
N ALA A 1058 4.52 35.95 -28.40
CA ALA A 1058 3.36 35.67 -27.55
C ALA A 1058 3.61 34.50 -26.61
N GLY A 1059 2.93 34.50 -25.47
CA GLY A 1059 2.71 33.27 -24.71
C GLY A 1059 1.73 32.39 -25.47
N ILE A 1060 2.00 31.10 -25.56
CA ILE A 1060 1.17 30.15 -26.32
C ILE A 1060 0.85 28.95 -25.44
N SER A 1061 -0.43 28.62 -25.33
CA SER A 1061 -0.89 27.31 -24.87
C SER A 1061 -1.54 26.59 -26.04
N ALA A 1062 -0.93 25.49 -26.46
CA ALA A 1062 -1.41 24.67 -27.58
C ALA A 1062 -1.90 23.33 -27.06
N GLN A 1063 -3.20 23.05 -27.23
CA GLN A 1063 -3.80 21.73 -27.07
C GLN A 1063 -4.22 21.23 -28.46
N PRO A 1064 -4.36 19.92 -28.71
CA PRO A 1064 -4.54 19.43 -30.09
C PRO A 1064 -5.86 19.90 -30.72
N ASN A 1065 -6.88 20.12 -29.90
CA ASN A 1065 -8.19 20.65 -30.30
C ASN A 1065 -8.32 22.18 -30.21
N MET A 1066 -7.38 22.91 -29.58
CA MET A 1066 -7.42 24.37 -29.52
C MET A 1066 -6.07 24.98 -29.11
N THR A 1067 -5.63 26.02 -29.84
CA THR A 1067 -4.44 26.81 -29.49
C THR A 1067 -4.85 28.22 -29.10
N VAL A 1068 -4.33 28.73 -27.99
CA VAL A 1068 -4.52 30.12 -27.53
C VAL A 1068 -3.15 30.81 -27.50
N LYS A 1069 -3.00 31.90 -28.24
CA LYS A 1069 -1.86 32.82 -28.20
C LYS A 1069 -2.27 34.08 -27.43
N ALA A 1070 -1.41 34.61 -26.56
CA ALA A 1070 -1.68 35.80 -25.75
C ALA A 1070 -0.46 36.73 -25.64
N GLY A 1071 -0.69 38.04 -25.64
CA GLY A 1071 0.35 39.03 -25.44
C GLY A 1071 -0.17 40.45 -25.24
N THR A 1072 0.69 41.34 -24.77
CA THR A 1072 0.33 42.71 -24.40
C THR A 1072 0.91 43.74 -25.36
N GLN A 1073 0.10 44.67 -25.87
CA GLN A 1073 0.61 45.78 -26.70
C GLN A 1073 -0.26 47.03 -26.59
N SER A 1074 0.39 48.19 -26.37
CA SER A 1074 -0.21 49.53 -26.39
C SER A 1074 -1.47 49.74 -25.52
N GLY A 1075 -1.57 49.05 -24.38
CA GLY A 1075 -2.70 49.14 -23.44
C GLY A 1075 -3.79 48.08 -23.63
N TYR A 1076 -3.58 47.13 -24.55
CA TYR A 1076 -4.51 46.06 -24.87
C TYR A 1076 -3.85 44.69 -24.68
N LEU A 1077 -4.62 43.75 -24.13
CA LEU A 1077 -4.38 42.33 -24.29
C LEU A 1077 -4.83 41.94 -25.71
N TRP A 1078 -3.96 41.21 -26.39
CA TRP A 1078 -4.23 40.58 -27.67
C TRP A 1078 -4.27 39.07 -27.47
N LEU A 1079 -5.39 38.45 -27.82
CA LEU A 1079 -5.59 37.01 -27.83
C LEU A 1079 -5.85 36.54 -29.25
N CYS A 1080 -5.31 35.39 -29.64
CA CYS A 1080 -5.74 34.73 -30.86
C CYS A 1080 -5.93 33.23 -30.63
N ILE A 1081 -7.11 32.72 -30.98
CA ILE A 1081 -7.60 31.40 -30.64
C ILE A 1081 -7.87 30.63 -31.93
N ILE A 1082 -7.22 29.48 -32.10
CA ILE A 1082 -7.36 28.61 -33.27
C ILE A 1082 -8.10 27.34 -32.86
N ALA A 1083 -9.21 27.01 -33.51
CA ALA A 1083 -9.90 25.73 -33.32
C ALA A 1083 -9.07 24.60 -33.96
N GLY A 1084 -8.35 23.83 -33.15
CA GLY A 1084 -7.34 22.87 -33.61
C GLY A 1084 -7.91 21.68 -34.39
N TRP A 1085 -9.17 21.32 -34.13
CA TRP A 1085 -9.88 20.19 -34.74
C TRP A 1085 -11.08 20.59 -35.61
N ASP A 1086 -11.38 21.88 -35.75
CA ASP A 1086 -12.41 22.35 -36.68
C ASP A 1086 -11.75 22.68 -38.03
N ASP A 1087 -11.92 21.79 -39.01
CA ASP A 1087 -11.49 21.98 -40.40
C ASP A 1087 -12.63 22.50 -41.29
N THR A 1088 -13.71 22.99 -40.67
CA THR A 1088 -14.90 23.52 -41.33
C THR A 1088 -15.18 24.97 -40.92
N SER A 1089 -16.11 25.63 -41.61
CA SER A 1089 -16.62 26.96 -41.23
C SER A 1089 -18.15 26.92 -41.30
N GLY A 1090 -18.77 26.81 -40.13
CA GLY A 1090 -20.21 26.84 -39.92
C GLY A 1090 -20.68 28.25 -39.56
N SER A 1091 -21.78 28.70 -40.17
CA SER A 1091 -22.36 30.02 -39.86
C SER A 1091 -23.08 30.09 -38.50
N GLY A 1092 -22.80 29.15 -37.60
CA GLY A 1092 -23.25 29.11 -36.21
C GLY A 1092 -22.10 28.93 -35.22
N ASP A 1093 -20.84 28.93 -35.70
CA ASP A 1093 -19.65 28.77 -34.89
C ASP A 1093 -19.31 30.10 -34.19
N TYR A 1094 -18.78 30.03 -32.97
CA TYR A 1094 -18.41 31.24 -32.20
C TYR A 1094 -17.36 30.96 -31.14
N ALA A 1095 -16.70 32.02 -30.70
CA ALA A 1095 -15.82 32.03 -29.53
C ALA A 1095 -16.33 32.98 -28.44
N TYR A 1096 -16.01 32.65 -27.20
CA TYR A 1096 -16.04 33.55 -26.04
C TYR A 1096 -14.67 33.61 -25.38
N ALA A 1097 -14.27 34.82 -24.97
CA ALA A 1097 -13.19 35.06 -24.00
C ALA A 1097 -13.79 35.66 -22.72
N HIS A 1098 -13.47 35.08 -21.56
CA HIS A 1098 -13.97 35.51 -20.24
C HIS A 1098 -12.83 35.95 -19.32
N PHE A 1099 -13.09 36.97 -18.50
CA PHE A 1099 -12.20 37.43 -17.45
C PHE A 1099 -12.97 37.61 -16.13
N ASP A 1100 -12.50 36.96 -15.06
CA ASP A 1100 -12.77 37.39 -13.68
C ASP A 1100 -11.72 38.44 -13.35
N ARG A 1101 -12.19 39.69 -13.25
CA ARG A 1101 -11.38 40.91 -13.22
C ARG A 1101 -11.06 41.38 -11.80
N ASP A 1102 -11.80 40.92 -10.79
CA ASP A 1102 -11.58 41.28 -9.39
C ASP A 1102 -11.24 40.09 -8.48
N ASP A 1103 -11.12 38.88 -9.03
CA ASP A 1103 -10.69 37.64 -8.36
C ASP A 1103 -11.54 37.37 -7.11
N SER A 1104 -12.85 37.64 -7.24
CA SER A 1104 -13.74 37.82 -6.09
C SER A 1104 -14.30 36.52 -5.52
N GLY A 1105 -14.17 35.40 -6.24
CA GLY A 1105 -14.57 34.06 -5.75
C GLY A 1105 -16.07 33.92 -5.48
N GLU A 1106 -16.89 34.79 -6.08
CA GLU A 1106 -18.33 34.86 -5.85
C GLU A 1106 -19.11 33.92 -6.80
N PRO A 1107 -20.17 33.23 -6.31
CA PRO A 1107 -20.94 32.30 -7.12
C PRO A 1107 -21.87 33.02 -8.13
N GLY A 1108 -21.34 33.25 -9.34
CA GLY A 1108 -22.07 33.71 -10.52
C GLY A 1108 -21.62 35.10 -10.99
N PRO A 1109 -21.81 35.43 -12.28
CA PRO A 1109 -21.10 36.53 -12.93
C PRO A 1109 -21.50 37.90 -12.37
N ARG A 1110 -20.55 38.58 -11.71
CA ARG A 1110 -20.67 39.87 -11.02
C ARG A 1110 -20.38 41.05 -11.95
N GLY A 1111 -20.70 42.27 -11.51
CA GLY A 1111 -20.39 43.51 -12.23
C GLY A 1111 -18.89 43.76 -12.49
N GLY A 1112 -18.01 43.05 -11.77
CA GLY A 1112 -16.58 42.96 -12.04
C GLY A 1112 -16.27 42.31 -13.38
N ASP A 1113 -16.91 41.17 -13.67
CA ASP A 1113 -16.54 40.23 -14.73
C ASP A 1113 -16.79 40.72 -16.15
N ARG A 1114 -16.08 40.13 -17.11
CA ARG A 1114 -16.20 40.44 -18.53
C ARG A 1114 -16.27 39.19 -19.39
N ARG A 1115 -17.12 39.24 -20.42
CA ARG A 1115 -17.33 38.18 -21.42
C ARG A 1115 -17.43 38.84 -22.78
N PHE A 1116 -16.64 38.37 -23.74
CA PHE A 1116 -16.63 38.89 -25.11
C PHE A 1116 -16.99 37.78 -26.07
N ARG A 1117 -18.09 37.93 -26.83
CA ARG A 1117 -18.50 36.99 -27.89
C ARG A 1117 -18.01 37.46 -29.25
N LEU A 1118 -17.57 36.52 -30.07
CA LEU A 1118 -17.19 36.74 -31.47
C LEU A 1118 -17.72 35.59 -32.32
N ASP A 1119 -18.59 35.88 -33.29
CA ASP A 1119 -19.17 34.89 -34.20
C ASP A 1119 -18.28 34.69 -35.44
N ALA A 1120 -18.21 33.46 -35.95
CA ALA A 1120 -17.32 33.06 -37.04
C ALA A 1120 -17.47 33.92 -38.32
N GLY A 1121 -16.34 34.23 -38.96
CA GLY A 1121 -16.31 35.11 -40.14
C GLY A 1121 -16.80 36.56 -39.93
N THR A 1122 -16.96 37.04 -38.68
CA THR A 1122 -17.41 38.41 -38.39
C THR A 1122 -16.34 39.25 -37.69
N SER A 1123 -16.40 40.58 -37.87
CA SER A 1123 -15.64 41.56 -37.09
C SER A 1123 -16.51 42.31 -36.06
N THR A 1124 -17.55 41.64 -35.54
CA THR A 1124 -18.54 42.23 -34.62
C THR A 1124 -18.41 41.60 -33.23
N LEU A 1125 -17.47 42.13 -32.43
CA LEU A 1125 -17.35 41.76 -31.04
C LEU A 1125 -18.58 42.22 -30.25
N THR A 1126 -19.19 41.32 -29.48
CA THR A 1126 -20.30 41.64 -28.57
C THR A 1126 -19.83 41.52 -27.11
N PRO A 1127 -19.63 42.66 -26.40
CA PRO A 1127 -19.17 42.67 -25.02
C PRO A 1127 -20.31 42.55 -24.00
N TYR A 1128 -20.05 41.83 -22.92
CA TYR A 1128 -20.95 41.61 -21.79
C TYR A 1128 -20.18 41.77 -20.47
N ARG A 1129 -20.91 42.14 -19.41
CA ARG A 1129 -20.48 42.04 -18.02
C ARG A 1129 -21.40 41.13 -17.22
N GLY A 1130 -20.97 40.64 -16.07
CA GLY A 1130 -21.91 40.06 -15.12
C GLY A 1130 -22.88 41.12 -14.58
N ASN A 1131 -24.08 40.70 -14.18
CA ASN A 1131 -25.08 41.60 -13.61
C ASN A 1131 -24.82 41.88 -12.12
N ASP A 1132 -25.34 43.00 -11.61
CA ASP A 1132 -25.15 43.41 -10.21
C ASP A 1132 -25.74 42.41 -9.18
N ALA A 1133 -26.55 41.46 -9.64
CA ALA A 1133 -27.12 40.38 -8.83
C ALA A 1133 -26.24 39.11 -8.78
N GLY A 1134 -25.24 38.95 -9.66
CA GLY A 1134 -24.41 37.74 -9.78
C GLY A 1134 -25.12 36.55 -10.42
N THR A 1135 -26.02 36.77 -11.37
CA THR A 1135 -26.96 35.71 -11.83
C THR A 1135 -27.02 35.48 -13.34
N ASP A 1136 -26.59 36.45 -14.14
CA ASP A 1136 -26.67 36.41 -15.60
C ASP A 1136 -25.75 37.48 -16.23
N TRP A 1137 -25.47 37.37 -17.52
CA TRP A 1137 -24.66 38.31 -18.28
C TRP A 1137 -25.49 39.43 -18.91
N ALA A 1138 -25.17 40.67 -18.58
CA ALA A 1138 -25.75 41.85 -19.20
C ALA A 1138 -24.88 42.35 -20.35
N ALA A 1139 -25.48 42.58 -21.53
CA ALA A 1139 -24.79 43.21 -22.65
C ALA A 1139 -24.31 44.62 -22.26
N CYS A 1140 -23.06 44.93 -22.53
CA CYS A 1140 -22.46 46.22 -22.17
C CYS A 1140 -22.96 47.35 -23.09
N SER A 1141 -23.16 48.54 -22.52
CA SER A 1141 -23.28 49.76 -23.31
C SER A 1141 -21.88 50.36 -23.51
N THR A 1142 -21.42 50.46 -24.75
CA THR A 1142 -20.07 50.94 -25.07
C THR A 1142 -19.96 52.44 -24.79
N ALA A 1143 -19.23 52.78 -23.73
CA ALA A 1143 -19.01 54.15 -23.29
C ALA A 1143 -17.64 54.30 -22.64
N ASP A 1144 -16.99 55.44 -22.84
CA ASP A 1144 -15.71 55.78 -22.20
C ASP A 1144 -15.93 56.66 -20.95
N PRO A 1145 -15.83 56.09 -19.74
CA PRO A 1145 -15.38 56.85 -18.57
C PRO A 1145 -14.19 56.18 -17.85
N PRO A 1146 -13.29 56.95 -17.22
CA PRO A 1146 -12.27 56.38 -16.31
C PRO A 1146 -12.92 55.74 -15.07
N GLY A 1147 -12.56 54.48 -14.77
CA GLY A 1147 -13.02 53.76 -13.58
C GLY A 1147 -14.47 53.26 -13.65
N ALA A 1148 -14.92 52.80 -14.83
CA ALA A 1148 -16.33 52.52 -15.10
C ALA A 1148 -16.78 51.08 -14.83
N ILE A 1149 -18.11 50.95 -14.68
CA ILE A 1149 -18.85 49.68 -14.47
C ILE A 1149 -19.19 49.00 -15.81
N GLU A 1150 -19.25 49.76 -16.92
CA GLU A 1150 -19.46 49.26 -18.29
C GLU A 1150 -18.16 48.70 -18.90
N CYS A 1151 -18.24 48.19 -20.14
CA CYS A 1151 -17.09 47.73 -20.93
C CYS A 1151 -16.54 48.89 -21.81
N HIS A 1152 -15.23 48.92 -22.03
CA HIS A 1152 -14.53 49.98 -22.77
C HIS A 1152 -14.89 50.02 -24.28
N SER A 1153 -14.92 51.22 -24.90
CA SER A 1153 -15.29 51.34 -26.32
C SER A 1153 -14.19 50.95 -27.32
N GLY A 1154 -12.96 50.75 -26.83
CA GLY A 1154 -11.79 50.38 -27.64
C GLY A 1154 -11.63 48.89 -27.92
N ASP A 1155 -12.51 48.03 -27.39
CA ASP A 1155 -12.43 46.57 -27.53
C ASP A 1155 -12.88 46.11 -28.93
N GLN A 1156 -12.14 45.17 -29.52
CA GLN A 1156 -12.30 44.74 -30.92
C GLN A 1156 -12.05 43.24 -31.07
N GLY A 1157 -12.57 42.65 -32.15
CA GLY A 1157 -12.27 41.26 -32.50
C GLY A 1157 -12.74 40.91 -33.91
N THR A 1158 -12.04 39.97 -34.54
CA THR A 1158 -12.32 39.45 -35.89
C THR A 1158 -12.17 37.94 -35.90
N GLY A 1159 -13.23 37.23 -36.32
CA GLY A 1159 -13.20 35.81 -36.63
C GLY A 1159 -12.96 35.59 -38.13
N ALA A 1160 -12.14 34.61 -38.48
CA ALA A 1160 -11.80 34.28 -39.86
C ALA A 1160 -11.50 32.78 -40.05
N PHE A 1161 -11.95 32.23 -41.18
CA PHE A 1161 -11.61 30.87 -41.60
C PHE A 1161 -10.39 30.85 -42.53
N GLY A 1162 -9.37 30.08 -42.15
CA GLY A 1162 -8.18 29.81 -42.98
C GLY A 1162 -8.14 28.37 -43.47
N SER A 1163 -7.32 27.55 -42.81
CA SER A 1163 -7.38 26.07 -42.85
C SER A 1163 -8.10 25.48 -41.63
N ARG A 1164 -8.51 26.34 -40.70
CA ARG A 1164 -9.23 26.16 -39.44
C ARG A 1164 -9.99 27.45 -39.16
N GLU A 1165 -11.02 27.42 -38.32
CA GLU A 1165 -11.64 28.64 -37.80
C GLU A 1165 -10.75 29.27 -36.71
N ALA A 1166 -10.55 30.59 -36.80
CA ALA A 1166 -9.69 31.37 -35.93
C ALA A 1166 -10.40 32.63 -35.43
N TYR A 1167 -10.13 33.01 -34.18
CA TYR A 1167 -10.80 34.11 -33.48
C TYR A 1167 -9.77 35.00 -32.79
N GLU A 1168 -9.63 36.23 -33.28
CA GLU A 1168 -8.72 37.24 -32.74
C GLU A 1168 -9.49 38.25 -31.88
N PHE A 1169 -9.00 38.52 -30.68
CA PHE A 1169 -9.58 39.47 -29.72
C PHE A 1169 -8.54 40.48 -29.28
N LYS A 1170 -8.97 41.72 -29.11
CA LYS A 1170 -8.20 42.84 -28.59
C LYS A 1170 -9.02 43.52 -27.49
N VAL A 1171 -8.61 43.33 -26.24
CA VAL A 1171 -9.35 43.76 -25.05
C VAL A 1171 -8.50 44.72 -24.24
N HIS A 1172 -9.06 45.85 -23.84
CA HIS A 1172 -8.36 46.89 -23.08
C HIS A 1172 -8.06 46.45 -21.65
N TYR A 1173 -6.92 46.85 -21.08
CA TYR A 1173 -6.51 46.40 -19.74
C TYR A 1173 -7.52 46.73 -18.62
N LEU A 1174 -8.39 47.74 -18.79
CA LEU A 1174 -9.46 48.04 -17.82
C LEU A 1174 -10.53 46.94 -17.73
N ASP A 1175 -10.72 46.15 -18.77
CA ASP A 1175 -11.69 45.05 -18.83
C ASP A 1175 -11.03 43.66 -18.66
N VAL A 1176 -9.70 43.64 -18.50
CA VAL A 1176 -8.91 42.47 -18.11
C VAL A 1176 -8.45 42.58 -16.66
N TRP A 1177 -7.56 43.52 -16.34
CA TRP A 1177 -6.86 43.64 -15.05
C TRP A 1177 -7.37 44.79 -14.16
N ASN A 1178 -8.49 45.43 -14.52
CA ASN A 1178 -9.10 46.58 -13.81
C ASN A 1178 -8.20 47.84 -13.72
N THR A 1179 -7.13 47.92 -14.53
CA THR A 1179 -6.17 49.04 -14.52
C THR A 1179 -5.59 49.30 -15.90
N THR A 1180 -5.30 50.56 -16.24
CA THR A 1180 -4.58 50.92 -17.47
C THR A 1180 -3.06 50.69 -17.38
N THR A 1181 -2.54 50.46 -16.18
CA THR A 1181 -1.11 50.21 -15.93
C THR A 1181 -0.96 49.02 -14.98
N PRO A 1182 -1.20 47.79 -15.46
CA PRO A 1182 -1.02 46.59 -14.65
C PRO A 1182 0.46 46.39 -14.32
N SER A 1183 0.74 45.79 -13.16
CA SER A 1183 2.13 45.53 -12.77
C SER A 1183 2.72 44.36 -13.58
N PRO A 1184 4.05 44.28 -13.70
CA PRO A 1184 4.70 42.99 -13.93
C PRO A 1184 4.22 41.99 -12.85
N SER A 1185 4.12 40.71 -13.22
CA SER A 1185 3.47 39.61 -12.49
C SER A 1185 1.99 39.78 -12.13
N GLN A 1186 1.26 40.77 -12.67
CA GLN A 1186 -0.18 40.86 -12.42
C GLN A 1186 -0.96 39.75 -13.14
N ARG A 1187 -1.82 39.07 -12.37
CA ARG A 1187 -2.71 37.96 -12.74
C ARG A 1187 -4.15 38.42 -12.95
N VAL A 1188 -4.92 37.63 -13.71
CA VAL A 1188 -6.39 37.69 -13.85
C VAL A 1188 -6.93 36.27 -14.03
N GLY A 1189 -8.16 35.99 -13.58
CA GLY A 1189 -8.87 34.76 -13.92
C GLY A 1189 -9.33 34.79 -15.38
N PHE A 1190 -9.03 33.75 -16.16
CA PHE A 1190 -9.18 33.74 -17.62
C PHE A 1190 -9.73 32.41 -18.14
N ALA A 1191 -10.67 32.45 -19.09
CA ALA A 1191 -11.18 31.25 -19.76
C ALA A 1191 -11.56 31.52 -21.22
N VAL A 1192 -11.45 30.49 -22.06
CA VAL A 1192 -11.83 30.51 -23.48
C VAL A 1192 -12.76 29.36 -23.80
N LEU A 1193 -13.81 29.65 -24.58
CA LEU A 1193 -14.80 28.70 -25.07
C LEU A 1193 -14.99 28.90 -26.57
N VAL A 1194 -14.78 27.86 -27.38
CA VAL A 1194 -15.14 27.85 -28.81
C VAL A 1194 -16.23 26.81 -29.04
N TYR A 1195 -17.19 27.11 -29.91
CA TYR A 1195 -18.25 26.20 -30.34
C TYR A 1195 -18.17 25.94 -31.84
N ASP A 1196 -18.08 24.66 -32.18
CA ASP A 1196 -18.24 24.09 -33.51
C ASP A 1196 -19.72 23.67 -33.64
N SER A 1197 -20.46 24.36 -34.49
CA SER A 1197 -21.89 24.13 -34.73
C SER A 1197 -22.17 23.01 -35.74
N ASN A 1198 -21.15 22.56 -36.48
CA ASN A 1198 -21.26 21.51 -37.49
C ASN A 1198 -21.26 20.11 -36.83
N ASN A 1199 -20.42 19.92 -35.79
CA ASN A 1199 -20.37 18.74 -34.94
C ASN A 1199 -21.12 18.91 -33.61
N GLY A 1200 -21.48 20.15 -33.23
CA GLY A 1200 -22.14 20.48 -31.96
C GLY A 1200 -21.20 20.40 -30.75
N THR A 1201 -19.90 20.57 -30.96
CA THR A 1201 -18.84 20.35 -29.97
C THR A 1201 -18.28 21.66 -29.41
N PHE A 1202 -17.88 21.63 -28.14
CA PHE A 1202 -17.19 22.74 -27.50
C PHE A 1202 -15.70 22.42 -27.27
N TYR A 1203 -14.84 23.37 -27.63
CA TYR A 1203 -13.43 23.39 -27.25
C TYR A 1203 -13.24 24.41 -26.12
N ARG A 1204 -12.41 24.10 -25.11
CA ARG A 1204 -12.31 24.87 -23.86
C ARG A 1204 -10.86 24.98 -23.40
N TRP A 1205 -10.52 26.11 -22.80
CA TRP A 1205 -9.28 26.36 -22.08
C TRP A 1205 -9.64 27.10 -20.78
N GLY A 1206 -9.15 26.61 -19.65
CA GLY A 1206 -9.76 26.89 -18.33
C GLY A 1206 -10.92 25.91 -18.01
N SER A 1207 -11.91 26.37 -17.24
CA SER A 1207 -12.97 25.54 -16.63
C SER A 1207 -13.73 24.64 -17.62
N THR A 1208 -14.22 23.50 -17.14
CA THR A 1208 -15.11 22.63 -17.92
C THR A 1208 -16.56 23.12 -17.97
N THR A 1209 -16.95 24.05 -17.07
CA THR A 1209 -18.34 24.45 -16.78
C THR A 1209 -18.51 25.98 -16.82
N VAL A 1210 -17.87 26.60 -17.82
CA VAL A 1210 -17.68 28.02 -18.19
C VAL A 1210 -18.91 28.97 -18.12
N GLU A 1211 -20.10 28.48 -17.77
CA GLU A 1211 -21.32 29.28 -17.61
C GLU A 1211 -22.06 29.14 -16.26
N VAL A 1212 -21.73 28.15 -15.41
CA VAL A 1212 -22.54 27.85 -14.20
C VAL A 1212 -21.74 27.37 -12.98
N ASP A 1213 -20.40 27.32 -13.03
CA ASP A 1213 -19.59 26.77 -11.93
C ASP A 1213 -18.56 27.78 -11.43
N THR A 1214 -18.74 28.19 -10.17
CA THR A 1214 -18.18 29.40 -9.55
C THR A 1214 -18.09 29.22 -8.02
N VAL A 1215 -17.90 27.98 -7.55
CA VAL A 1215 -17.81 27.63 -6.12
C VAL A 1215 -16.39 27.22 -5.70
N ASN A 1216 -15.44 27.26 -6.64
CA ASN A 1216 -14.01 27.03 -6.38
C ASN A 1216 -13.17 27.92 -7.31
N LEU A 1217 -12.29 28.74 -6.72
CA LEU A 1217 -11.47 29.76 -7.40
C LEU A 1217 -10.51 29.13 -8.42
N ASP A 1218 -9.81 28.05 -8.06
CA ASP A 1218 -8.82 27.37 -8.90
C ASP A 1218 -9.40 26.56 -10.09
N THR A 1219 -10.65 26.83 -10.50
CA THR A 1219 -11.28 26.17 -11.65
C THR A 1219 -11.12 26.92 -12.97
N TRP A 1220 -10.73 28.19 -12.93
CA TRP A 1220 -10.45 29.00 -14.12
C TRP A 1220 -8.97 28.86 -14.54
N GLY A 1221 -8.63 29.35 -15.74
CA GLY A 1221 -7.23 29.56 -16.09
C GLY A 1221 -6.72 30.87 -15.48
N HIS A 1222 -5.41 31.07 -15.49
CA HIS A 1222 -4.76 32.31 -15.08
C HIS A 1222 -4.07 32.97 -16.27
N LEU A 1223 -4.09 34.30 -16.35
CA LEU A 1223 -3.36 35.05 -17.36
C LEU A 1223 -2.45 36.10 -16.71
N ASP A 1224 -1.14 35.85 -16.79
CA ASP A 1224 -0.12 36.61 -16.06
C ASP A 1224 0.72 37.48 -17.01
N ILE A 1225 0.93 38.75 -16.65
CA ILE A 1225 1.92 39.60 -17.33
C ILE A 1225 3.31 39.23 -16.78
N PRO A 1226 4.28 38.77 -17.60
CA PRO A 1226 5.58 38.32 -17.08
C PRO A 1226 6.40 39.46 -16.46
N GLU A 1227 7.18 39.13 -15.42
CA GLU A 1227 7.92 40.11 -14.60
C GLU A 1227 8.99 40.89 -15.40
N PHE A 1228 9.57 40.27 -16.43
CA PHE A 1228 10.65 40.85 -17.24
C PHE A 1228 10.34 40.80 -18.75
N PRO A 1229 10.25 41.94 -19.46
CA PRO A 1229 10.17 41.94 -20.92
C PRO A 1229 11.52 41.50 -21.51
N SER A 1230 11.48 40.53 -22.42
CA SER A 1230 12.63 39.91 -23.07
C SER A 1230 13.28 40.83 -24.13
N VAL A 1231 14.03 41.85 -23.68
CA VAL A 1231 14.69 42.81 -24.59
C VAL A 1231 15.79 42.16 -25.43
N VAL A 1232 15.47 41.86 -26.69
CA VAL A 1232 16.44 41.43 -27.71
C VAL A 1232 17.31 42.62 -28.13
N LEU A 1233 18.61 42.57 -27.84
CA LEU A 1233 19.59 43.57 -28.28
C LEU A 1233 20.37 43.10 -29.53
N PRO A 1234 20.20 43.75 -30.71
CA PRO A 1234 20.96 43.43 -31.91
C PRO A 1234 22.33 44.12 -31.92
N VAL A 1235 23.43 43.36 -31.94
CA VAL A 1235 24.80 43.91 -32.09
C VAL A 1235 25.38 43.56 -33.47
N ALA A 1236 24.99 44.32 -34.49
CA ALA A 1236 25.71 44.36 -35.75
C ALA A 1236 27.01 45.16 -35.57
N GLY A 1237 28.15 44.49 -35.29
CA GLY A 1237 29.35 45.20 -34.82
C GLY A 1237 30.75 44.66 -35.12
N VAL A 1238 30.95 43.44 -35.67
CA VAL A 1238 32.32 42.85 -35.76
C VAL A 1238 32.78 42.51 -37.19
N VAL A 1239 31.88 42.21 -38.13
CA VAL A 1239 32.25 41.76 -39.50
C VAL A 1239 33.02 42.84 -40.29
N LEU A 1240 32.86 44.13 -39.98
CA LEU A 1240 33.54 45.23 -40.67
C LEU A 1240 35.07 45.27 -40.44
N LEU A 1241 35.57 44.74 -39.32
CA LEU A 1241 36.98 44.92 -38.91
C LEU A 1241 37.95 43.96 -39.62
N LEU A 1242 37.49 42.77 -40.05
CA LEU A 1242 38.34 41.81 -40.79
C LEU A 1242 38.51 42.16 -42.27
N VAL A 1243 37.64 42.99 -42.84
CA VAL A 1243 37.79 43.50 -44.22
C VAL A 1243 38.86 44.61 -44.27
N LEU A 1244 38.97 45.43 -43.23
CA LEU A 1244 39.80 46.65 -43.24
C LEU A 1244 41.31 46.43 -43.01
N TRP A 1245 41.77 45.24 -42.60
CA TRP A 1245 43.21 44.96 -42.49
C TRP A 1245 43.82 44.23 -43.70
N ARG A 1246 43.04 43.91 -44.75
CA ARG A 1246 43.53 43.19 -45.93
C ARG A 1246 44.08 44.07 -47.06
N ARG A 1247 44.71 45.21 -46.77
CA ARG A 1247 45.67 45.91 -47.66
C ARG A 1247 46.42 47.06 -46.96
N ARG A 1248 47.76 47.04 -46.98
CA ARG A 1248 48.61 48.22 -46.71
C ARG A 1248 48.72 49.10 -47.97
N ARG A 1249 48.54 50.42 -47.81
CA ARG A 1249 48.99 51.53 -48.67
C ARG A 1249 48.54 51.57 -50.15
N GLN A 1250 47.76 52.60 -50.49
CA GLN A 1250 48.10 53.69 -51.44
C GLN A 1250 46.99 54.76 -51.28
N VAL A 1251 47.23 55.95 -50.72
CA VAL A 1251 48.09 57.08 -51.14
C VAL A 1251 47.53 57.82 -52.36
N THR A 1252 46.68 58.81 -52.09
CA THR A 1252 47.02 60.25 -52.18
C THR A 1252 46.33 60.98 -51.03
#